data_AF-A0AB36CYE5-F1
#
_entry.id   AF-A0AB36CYE5-F1
#
_cell.length_a   1.000
_cell.length_b   1.000
_cell.length_c   1.000
_cell.angle_alpha   90.00
_cell.angle_beta   90.00
_cell.angle_gamma   90.00
#
_symmetry.space_group_name_H-M   'P 1'
#
loop_
_entity.id
_entity.type
_entity.pdbx_description
1 polymer ?
#
loop_
_entity_poly.entity_id
_entity_poly.type
_entity_poly.pdbx_seq_one_letter_code
_entity_poly.pdbx_strand_id
1 'polypeptide(L)'
;MNRIFSTLGISLWIALLSPMVQAANLKALDVAALPGDRVELKLSFDGPPPQPHGYTTESPARIALDLPGVVNQLSSKSRELGGGNARSATVVEAKDRTRLIINLTQLTPYSARVDGNNLIVVVGQGANNKTPRPTTRAPRAATAMPAPTKAYAPVGKAIRGVDFQRGTQGEGNVVIDLSDPSIAPDIQERDGKIILGFAKTQLPEPLRVRLDVKDFATPVQFVNASATGDRATISIEPSGAFDYSTYQTDNKLTVSIRPMTVDDLQKRNAERFAYTGEKLSLNFQDIDVRSVLQLIADFTNLNLVASDTVQGGITLRLQNVPWDQALDLVLKTKGLDKRKIGNVLLVAPADEIAARERQELESQKQISELAPLRRELLQVNYAKAADIAKLFTSVTSAEAKIDERGSITVDERTNNIIAYQTQDRLDELRRIVAQLDIPVRQVMIEARIVEANVDYDKSLGVRWGGSVQNKGNWNTSGVSNGSSTTIGTPGSTSTNSPFVDLGAAGNTSGIGIAFITDNVLLDLELTAMEKTGNGEIVSQPKVVTSDKETAKILKGTEIPYQEASSSGATSVSFKEASLSLEVTPQITPDNRIIMEVKVTKDEPDYLNKVQDVPPIKKNEVNAKVLVNDGETIVIGGVFSNTQSKVVDKVPFLGDVPYLGRLFRRDVVSEKKSELLVFLTPRIMNNQAIAVSH
;
A
#
# COMPACT_ATOMS: atom_id res chain seq x y z
N MET A 1 -6.57 25.71 -58.60
CA MET A 1 -6.87 24.51 -57.79
C MET A 1 -6.06 24.62 -56.50
N ASN A 2 -6.56 25.39 -55.52
CA ASN A 2 -7.38 24.96 -54.37
C ASN A 2 -6.67 24.02 -53.38
N ARG A 3 -6.60 24.50 -52.12
CA ARG A 3 -6.35 23.81 -50.84
C ARG A 3 -4.93 23.89 -50.25
N ILE A 4 -4.55 25.09 -49.85
CA ILE A 4 -3.73 25.36 -48.65
C ILE A 4 -4.47 26.51 -47.94
N PHE A 5 -4.57 26.51 -46.60
CA PHE A 5 -5.41 27.38 -45.73
C PHE A 5 -6.81 26.87 -45.36
N SER A 6 -6.94 26.00 -44.35
CA SER A 6 -8.14 26.00 -43.45
C SER A 6 -8.04 25.17 -42.15
N THR A 7 -6.90 25.10 -41.44
CA THR A 7 -6.87 24.37 -40.15
C THR A 7 -6.17 25.06 -38.98
N LEU A 8 -5.76 26.34 -39.13
CA LEU A 8 -5.16 27.13 -38.04
C LEU A 8 -6.07 28.25 -37.50
N GLY A 9 -7.30 28.38 -37.99
CA GLY A 9 -8.22 29.49 -37.66
C GLY A 9 -9.35 29.19 -36.67
N ILE A 10 -9.50 27.95 -36.18
CA ILE A 10 -10.68 27.55 -35.37
C ILE A 10 -10.36 27.45 -33.86
N SER A 11 -9.09 27.42 -33.47
CA SER A 11 -8.70 27.38 -32.04
C SER A 11 -8.69 28.76 -31.35
N LEU A 12 -8.72 29.87 -32.10
CA LEU A 12 -8.63 31.23 -31.54
C LEU A 12 -9.99 31.91 -31.28
N TRP A 13 -11.11 31.34 -31.75
CA TRP A 13 -12.44 31.94 -31.63
C TRP A 13 -13.30 31.41 -30.46
N ILE A 14 -12.86 30.36 -29.78
CA ILE A 14 -13.57 29.78 -28.61
C ILE A 14 -13.11 30.40 -27.28
N ALA A 15 -12.07 31.25 -27.28
CA ALA A 15 -11.54 31.89 -26.08
C ALA A 15 -12.19 33.24 -25.70
N LEU A 16 -13.19 33.74 -26.46
CA LEU A 16 -13.73 35.12 -26.31
C LEU A 16 -15.22 35.23 -25.95
N LEU A 17 -15.87 34.15 -25.51
CA LEU A 17 -17.27 34.19 -25.02
C LEU A 17 -17.38 33.65 -23.59
N SER A 18 -16.94 34.47 -22.63
CA SER A 18 -17.26 34.32 -21.20
C SER A 18 -18.38 35.31 -20.85
N PRO A 19 -19.50 34.91 -20.21
CA PRO A 19 -20.53 35.86 -19.81
C PRO A 19 -20.07 36.70 -18.60
N MET A 20 -20.14 38.03 -18.71
CA MET A 20 -20.02 38.94 -17.56
C MET A 20 -21.25 38.81 -16.66
N VAL A 21 -21.04 38.49 -15.38
CA VAL A 21 -22.08 38.52 -14.34
C VAL A 21 -22.30 39.97 -13.90
N GLN A 22 -23.53 40.51 -14.03
CA GLN A 22 -23.89 41.84 -13.50
C GLN A 22 -24.23 41.75 -12.00
N ALA A 23 -23.76 42.73 -11.22
CA ALA A 23 -24.03 42.90 -9.78
C ALA A 23 -25.36 43.65 -9.56
N ALA A 24 -26.24 43.14 -8.68
CA ALA A 24 -27.54 43.76 -8.36
C ALA A 24 -27.51 44.39 -6.95
N ASN A 25 -27.98 45.63 -6.75
CA ASN A 25 -27.90 46.31 -5.45
C ASN A 25 -29.19 46.17 -4.64
N LEU A 26 -29.06 45.90 -3.34
CA LEU A 26 -30.17 45.77 -2.40
C LEU A 26 -30.58 47.13 -1.84
N LYS A 27 -31.83 47.57 -2.09
CA LYS A 27 -32.31 48.92 -1.75
C LYS A 27 -33.28 48.97 -0.57
N ALA A 28 -34.14 47.97 -0.40
CA ALA A 28 -35.16 47.96 0.64
C ALA A 28 -35.40 46.57 1.25
N LEU A 29 -35.72 46.54 2.55
CA LEU A 29 -36.07 45.34 3.31
C LEU A 29 -37.36 45.62 4.10
N ASP A 30 -38.46 45.04 3.62
CA ASP A 30 -39.78 45.12 4.22
C ASP A 30 -40.16 43.82 4.92
N VAL A 31 -40.96 43.92 5.99
CA VAL A 31 -41.30 42.80 6.87
C VAL A 31 -42.79 42.82 7.14
N ALA A 32 -43.46 41.68 6.95
CA ALA A 32 -44.88 41.50 7.25
C ALA A 32 -45.11 40.19 8.03
N ALA A 33 -45.93 40.25 9.09
CA ALA A 33 -46.35 39.06 9.83
C ALA A 33 -47.59 38.43 9.16
N LEU A 34 -47.55 37.10 8.99
CA LEU A 34 -48.62 36.30 8.36
C LEU A 34 -49.32 35.41 9.41
N PRO A 35 -50.59 35.03 9.20
CA PRO A 35 -51.30 34.15 10.12
C PRO A 35 -50.61 32.77 10.28
N GLY A 36 -50.59 32.27 11.52
CA GLY A 36 -50.00 30.98 11.90
C GLY A 36 -48.53 31.02 12.29
N ASP A 37 -48.10 32.09 12.98
CA ASP A 37 -46.73 32.29 13.49
C ASP A 37 -45.64 32.36 12.40
N ARG A 38 -46.02 32.89 11.22
CA ARG A 38 -45.16 33.03 10.04
C ARG A 38 -44.76 34.48 9.81
N VAL A 39 -43.56 34.69 9.31
CA VAL A 39 -43.05 36.02 8.95
C VAL A 39 -42.52 36.00 7.53
N GLU A 40 -42.91 37.00 6.74
CA GLU A 40 -42.42 37.25 5.39
C GLU A 40 -41.50 38.47 5.37
N LEU A 41 -40.32 38.30 4.78
CA LEU A 41 -39.39 39.38 4.49
C LEU A 41 -39.28 39.56 2.98
N LYS A 42 -39.49 40.78 2.51
CA LYS A 42 -39.38 41.16 1.09
C LYS A 42 -38.19 42.09 0.89
N LEU A 43 -37.21 41.62 0.13
CA LEU A 43 -35.99 42.35 -0.23
C LEU A 43 -36.13 42.85 -1.66
N SER A 44 -35.98 44.16 -1.87
CA SER A 44 -36.15 44.79 -3.19
C SER A 44 -34.82 45.26 -3.78
N PHE A 45 -34.56 44.91 -5.04
CA PHE A 45 -33.31 45.16 -5.76
C PHE A 45 -33.53 46.05 -6.99
N ASP A 46 -32.47 46.68 -7.48
CA ASP A 46 -32.52 47.52 -8.70
C ASP A 46 -32.35 46.73 -10.01
N GLY A 47 -31.93 45.48 -9.92
CA GLY A 47 -31.93 44.48 -10.99
C GLY A 47 -32.39 43.11 -10.48
N PRO A 48 -32.57 42.10 -11.35
CA PRO A 48 -32.98 40.77 -10.92
C PRO A 48 -31.92 40.16 -10.00
N PRO A 49 -32.26 39.83 -8.73
CA PRO A 49 -31.28 39.37 -7.77
C PRO A 49 -30.84 37.92 -8.09
N PRO A 50 -29.57 37.59 -7.82
CA PRO A 50 -29.08 36.22 -7.94
C PRO A 50 -29.77 35.33 -6.89
N GLN A 51 -29.84 34.03 -7.18
CA GLN A 51 -30.52 33.09 -6.28
C GLN A 51 -29.84 33.07 -4.90
N PRO A 52 -30.61 33.25 -3.81
CA PRO A 52 -30.05 33.33 -2.47
C PRO A 52 -29.60 31.95 -1.99
N HIS A 53 -28.44 31.91 -1.37
CA HIS A 53 -27.92 30.71 -0.73
C HIS A 53 -28.08 30.86 0.76
N GLY A 54 -29.11 30.22 1.32
CA GLY A 54 -29.40 30.33 2.75
C GLY A 54 -29.12 29.07 3.54
N TYR A 55 -28.70 29.23 4.79
CA TYR A 55 -28.51 28.17 5.76
C TYR A 55 -29.08 28.60 7.11
N THR A 56 -29.55 27.63 7.89
CA THR A 56 -30.08 27.89 9.23
C THR A 56 -29.17 27.33 10.32
N THR A 57 -29.24 27.89 11.51
CA THR A 57 -28.46 27.52 12.69
C THR A 57 -29.45 27.26 13.82
N GLU A 58 -29.29 26.23 14.64
CA GLU A 58 -30.32 25.80 15.62
C GLU A 58 -30.18 26.43 17.02
N SER A 59 -28.95 26.75 17.46
CA SER A 59 -28.68 27.27 18.80
C SER A 59 -27.57 28.33 18.78
N PRO A 60 -27.89 29.65 18.80
CA PRO A 60 -29.25 30.21 18.76
C PRO A 60 -29.90 30.00 17.38
N ALA A 61 -31.23 29.86 17.35
CA ALA A 61 -31.96 29.63 16.12
C ALA A 61 -31.78 30.85 15.18
N ARG A 62 -31.23 30.69 13.98
CA ARG A 62 -30.97 31.77 13.00
C ARG A 62 -31.11 31.26 11.57
N ILE A 63 -31.45 32.14 10.63
CA ILE A 63 -31.50 31.87 9.19
C ILE A 63 -30.62 32.92 8.51
N ALA A 64 -29.51 32.51 7.91
CA ALA A 64 -28.63 33.40 7.16
C ALA A 64 -28.78 33.13 5.66
N LEU A 65 -28.97 34.18 4.85
CA LEU A 65 -29.18 34.15 3.41
C LEU A 65 -28.12 34.99 2.69
N ASP A 66 -27.29 34.34 1.89
CA ASP A 66 -26.22 34.97 1.12
C ASP A 66 -26.66 35.29 -0.30
N LEU A 67 -26.39 36.52 -0.70
CA LEU A 67 -26.66 37.08 -2.02
C LEU A 67 -25.32 37.44 -2.67
N PRO A 68 -24.78 36.57 -3.54
CA PRO A 68 -23.48 36.78 -4.16
C PRO A 68 -23.54 37.92 -5.17
N GLY A 69 -22.53 38.77 -5.23
CA GLY A 69 -22.48 39.92 -6.15
C GLY A 69 -23.53 41.00 -5.86
N VAL A 70 -24.18 40.97 -4.69
CA VAL A 70 -25.12 42.00 -4.25
C VAL A 70 -24.44 42.95 -3.29
N VAL A 71 -24.55 44.25 -3.58
CA VAL A 71 -24.06 45.34 -2.72
C VAL A 71 -25.22 45.87 -1.88
N ASN A 72 -24.99 46.10 -0.59
CA ASN A 72 -26.03 46.49 0.36
C ASN A 72 -26.14 48.01 0.48
N GLN A 73 -27.22 48.60 -0.04
CA GLN A 73 -27.50 50.03 0.04
C GLN A 73 -28.62 50.37 1.04
N LEU A 74 -28.94 49.46 1.96
CA LEU A 74 -29.92 49.68 3.03
C LEU A 74 -29.42 50.72 4.04
N SER A 75 -30.28 51.66 4.42
CA SER A 75 -29.98 52.71 5.40
C SER A 75 -29.74 52.19 6.82
N SER A 76 -30.36 51.07 7.19
CA SER A 76 -30.20 50.43 8.50
C SER A 76 -29.83 48.96 8.36
N LYS A 77 -28.70 48.56 8.94
CA LYS A 77 -28.13 47.20 8.82
C LYS A 77 -28.81 46.17 9.73
N SER A 78 -29.64 46.56 10.69
CA SER A 78 -30.37 45.64 11.56
C SER A 78 -31.78 46.17 11.85
N ARG A 79 -32.78 45.29 11.86
CA ARG A 79 -34.19 45.61 12.08
C ARG A 79 -34.84 44.52 12.94
N GLU A 80 -35.52 44.90 14.01
CA GLU A 80 -36.29 43.95 14.82
C GLU A 80 -37.60 43.58 14.11
N LEU A 81 -37.93 42.29 14.07
CA LEU A 81 -39.06 41.75 13.29
C LEU A 81 -40.33 41.63 14.13
N GLY A 82 -40.23 41.73 15.46
CA GLY A 82 -41.31 42.07 16.37
C GLY A 82 -42.55 41.16 16.41
N GLY A 83 -42.55 39.99 15.76
CA GLY A 83 -43.72 39.11 15.68
C GLY A 83 -43.37 37.67 15.38
N GLY A 84 -43.83 36.76 16.24
CA GLY A 84 -43.70 35.32 16.10
C GLY A 84 -42.30 34.76 16.31
N ASN A 85 -42.01 33.62 15.68
CA ASN A 85 -40.77 32.89 15.91
C ASN A 85 -39.51 33.62 15.36
N ALA A 86 -39.66 34.66 14.52
CA ALA A 86 -38.55 35.47 14.02
C ALA A 86 -38.39 36.79 14.80
N ARG A 87 -37.22 36.98 15.43
CA ARG A 87 -36.94 38.06 16.39
C ARG A 87 -36.30 39.29 15.75
N SER A 88 -35.28 39.14 14.92
CA SER A 88 -34.59 40.29 14.27
C SER A 88 -33.93 39.88 12.96
N ALA A 89 -33.79 40.79 12.00
CA ALA A 89 -33.04 40.59 10.76
C ALA A 89 -31.90 41.59 10.63
N THR A 90 -30.71 41.12 10.27
CA THR A 90 -29.49 41.92 10.12
C THR A 90 -28.85 41.66 8.78
N VAL A 91 -28.59 42.71 7.99
CA VAL A 91 -27.93 42.62 6.68
C VAL A 91 -26.49 43.09 6.80
N VAL A 92 -25.55 42.21 6.47
CA VAL A 92 -24.11 42.43 6.56
C VAL A 92 -23.49 42.23 5.18
N GLU A 93 -22.74 43.22 4.73
CA GLU A 93 -22.11 43.21 3.41
C GLU A 93 -20.63 42.87 3.51
N ALA A 94 -20.17 41.98 2.63
CA ALA A 94 -18.78 41.62 2.43
C ALA A 94 -18.40 41.80 0.94
N LYS A 95 -17.10 41.90 0.64
CA LYS A 95 -16.56 42.32 -0.67
C LYS A 95 -17.23 41.73 -1.92
N ASP A 96 -17.68 40.46 -1.86
CA ASP A 96 -18.30 39.77 -3.00
C ASP A 96 -19.73 39.24 -2.71
N ARG A 97 -20.33 39.56 -1.56
CA ARG A 97 -21.67 39.08 -1.18
C ARG A 97 -22.31 39.85 -0.03
N THR A 98 -23.64 39.97 -0.07
CA THR A 98 -24.45 40.48 1.05
C THR A 98 -25.16 39.35 1.77
N ARG A 99 -25.07 39.30 3.10
CA ARG A 99 -25.68 38.27 3.97
C ARG A 99 -26.81 38.87 4.81
N LEU A 100 -28.03 38.35 4.68
CA LEU A 100 -29.18 38.64 5.54
C LEU A 100 -29.30 37.56 6.63
N ILE A 101 -29.19 37.93 7.90
CA ILE A 101 -29.29 37.03 9.06
C ILE A 101 -30.57 37.33 9.82
N ILE A 102 -31.51 36.39 9.86
CA ILE A 102 -32.76 36.44 10.62
C ILE A 102 -32.60 35.59 11.88
N ASN A 103 -32.60 36.20 13.05
CA ASN A 103 -32.58 35.51 14.33
C ASN A 103 -33.98 35.00 14.67
N LEU A 104 -34.07 33.76 15.10
CA LEU A 104 -35.29 33.05 15.49
C LEU A 104 -35.22 32.61 16.96
N THR A 105 -36.36 32.29 17.55
CA THR A 105 -36.43 31.69 18.88
C THR A 105 -36.28 30.17 18.85
N GLN A 106 -36.87 29.52 17.85
CA GLN A 106 -36.79 28.08 17.60
C GLN A 106 -36.60 27.84 16.11
N LEU A 107 -35.94 26.75 15.70
CA LEU A 107 -35.69 26.55 14.28
C LEU A 107 -36.96 26.10 13.55
N THR A 108 -37.40 26.91 12.59
CA THR A 108 -38.53 26.58 11.70
C THR A 108 -38.10 26.62 10.24
N PRO A 109 -38.66 25.75 9.39
CA PRO A 109 -38.32 25.72 7.97
C PRO A 109 -38.70 27.04 7.30
N TYR A 110 -37.97 27.44 6.26
CA TYR A 110 -38.25 28.64 5.49
C TYR A 110 -38.24 28.34 4.00
N SER A 111 -38.86 29.22 3.21
CA SER A 111 -38.80 29.20 1.75
C SER A 111 -38.41 30.57 1.23
N ALA A 112 -37.43 30.63 0.33
CA ALA A 112 -37.02 31.85 -0.35
C ALA A 112 -37.29 31.71 -1.85
N ARG A 113 -37.93 32.71 -2.47
CA ARG A 113 -38.19 32.73 -3.91
C ARG A 113 -37.92 34.12 -4.49
N VAL A 114 -37.31 34.15 -5.66
CA VAL A 114 -37.10 35.38 -6.43
C VAL A 114 -38.32 35.62 -7.30
N ASP A 115 -38.91 36.82 -7.21
CA ASP A 115 -40.08 37.26 -7.95
C ASP A 115 -39.80 38.63 -8.58
N GLY A 116 -39.47 38.64 -9.87
CA GLY A 116 -38.96 39.82 -10.58
C GLY A 116 -37.66 40.33 -9.95
N ASN A 117 -37.65 41.62 -9.57
CA ASN A 117 -36.52 42.26 -8.88
C ASN A 117 -36.59 42.12 -7.35
N ASN A 118 -37.46 41.27 -6.81
CA ASN A 118 -37.62 41.10 -5.37
C ASN A 118 -37.28 39.69 -4.94
N LEU A 119 -36.72 39.54 -3.74
CA LEU A 119 -36.58 38.27 -3.07
C LEU A 119 -37.53 38.20 -1.87
N ILE A 120 -38.40 37.20 -1.87
CA ILE A 120 -39.38 36.98 -0.80
C ILE A 120 -38.94 35.76 0.02
N VAL A 121 -38.82 35.94 1.34
CA VAL A 121 -38.41 34.91 2.30
C VAL A 121 -39.51 34.73 3.34
N VAL A 122 -40.10 33.54 3.40
CA VAL A 122 -41.16 33.19 4.35
C VAL A 122 -40.65 32.14 5.33
N VAL A 123 -40.85 32.32 6.64
CA VAL A 123 -40.37 31.42 7.69
C VAL A 123 -41.57 30.77 8.43
N GLY A 124 -41.70 29.43 8.42
CA GLY A 124 -42.70 28.55 9.11
C GLY A 124 -43.30 27.37 8.28
N GLN A 125 -43.85 26.30 8.89
CA GLN A 125 -44.26 25.01 8.24
C GLN A 125 -45.80 24.80 7.99
N GLY A 126 -46.19 23.99 6.98
CA GLY A 126 -47.56 23.47 6.72
C GLY A 126 -47.59 21.94 6.37
N ALA A 127 -48.75 21.26 6.45
CA ALA A 127 -48.92 19.79 6.67
C ALA A 127 -49.22 18.82 5.47
N ASN A 128 -48.97 17.49 5.67
CA ASN A 128 -49.47 16.20 5.02
C ASN A 128 -48.65 15.52 3.86
N ASN A 129 -48.57 14.18 3.57
CA ASN A 129 -49.14 12.87 4.05
C ASN A 129 -48.40 11.58 3.46
N LYS A 130 -48.39 10.46 4.24
CA LYS A 130 -48.44 8.94 4.05
C LYS A 130 -47.83 8.10 2.86
N THR A 131 -47.38 6.87 3.25
CA THR A 131 -46.83 5.64 2.57
C THR A 131 -47.83 4.78 1.75
N PRO A 132 -47.41 3.86 0.81
CA PRO A 132 -47.23 2.39 1.09
C PRO A 132 -46.24 1.55 0.19
N ARG A 133 -46.06 0.24 0.55
CA ARG A 133 -45.15 -0.85 0.03
C ARG A 133 -45.85 -1.78 -1.06
N PRO A 134 -45.29 -2.90 -1.61
CA PRO A 134 -45.13 -3.16 -3.06
C PRO A 134 -45.82 -4.44 -3.65
N THR A 135 -45.90 -4.60 -4.98
CA THR A 135 -46.13 -5.91 -5.66
C THR A 135 -45.56 -5.98 -7.10
N THR A 136 -45.47 -7.22 -7.58
CA THR A 136 -44.76 -7.93 -8.67
C THR A 136 -45.09 -7.65 -10.15
N ARG A 137 -44.13 -8.07 -11.02
CA ARG A 137 -44.22 -8.72 -12.38
C ARG A 137 -43.85 -7.88 -13.65
N ALA A 138 -43.08 -8.52 -14.55
CA ALA A 138 -42.53 -8.05 -15.86
C ALA A 138 -43.36 -8.59 -17.07
N PRO A 139 -43.02 -8.42 -18.38
CA PRO A 139 -42.02 -7.55 -19.10
C PRO A 139 -42.55 -6.82 -20.39
N ARG A 140 -41.69 -5.99 -21.04
CA ARG A 140 -41.50 -5.79 -22.52
C ARG A 140 -41.58 -4.35 -23.11
N ALA A 141 -40.45 -3.99 -23.72
CA ALA A 141 -40.12 -3.19 -24.94
C ALA A 141 -40.50 -1.69 -25.15
N ALA A 142 -39.42 -0.93 -25.41
CA ALA A 142 -39.19 0.13 -26.41
C ALA A 142 -39.88 1.50 -26.30
N THR A 143 -39.08 2.54 -26.01
CA THR A 143 -38.75 3.70 -26.89
C THR A 143 -37.97 4.80 -26.12
N ALA A 144 -37.37 5.74 -26.85
CA ALA A 144 -36.21 6.56 -26.48
C ALA A 144 -36.52 7.90 -25.77
N MET A 145 -35.56 8.32 -24.90
CA MET A 145 -35.20 9.67 -24.37
C MET A 145 -36.27 10.50 -23.61
N PRO A 146 -35.91 11.41 -22.65
CA PRO A 146 -34.66 11.59 -21.88
C PRO A 146 -34.87 11.41 -20.36
N ALA A 147 -33.76 11.30 -19.61
CA ALA A 147 -33.75 11.12 -18.15
C ALA A 147 -34.32 12.34 -17.39
N PRO A 148 -35.14 12.14 -16.35
CA PRO A 148 -35.41 13.16 -15.35
C PRO A 148 -34.30 13.18 -14.29
N THR A 149 -33.97 14.39 -13.87
CA THR A 149 -33.04 14.79 -12.82
C THR A 149 -33.30 14.09 -11.48
N LYS A 150 -32.24 13.57 -10.84
CA LYS A 150 -32.16 13.26 -9.39
C LYS A 150 -30.94 14.03 -8.85
N ALA A 151 -31.10 15.14 -8.13
CA ALA A 151 -31.44 15.25 -6.71
C ALA A 151 -30.39 14.62 -5.78
N TYR A 152 -29.43 15.46 -5.36
CA TYR A 152 -28.33 15.18 -4.44
C TYR A 152 -28.84 15.28 -2.98
N ALA A 153 -28.48 14.31 -2.14
CA ALA A 153 -28.77 14.29 -0.70
C ALA A 153 -27.81 15.23 0.07
N PRO A 154 -28.21 15.79 1.24
CA PRO A 154 -27.41 16.78 1.96
C PRO A 154 -26.12 16.21 2.58
N VAL A 155 -25.04 16.99 2.47
CA VAL A 155 -23.69 16.71 2.96
C VAL A 155 -23.64 16.80 4.49
N GLY A 156 -23.45 15.68 5.19
CA GLY A 156 -23.18 15.65 6.63
C GLY A 156 -21.79 16.21 6.96
N LYS A 157 -21.55 16.60 8.21
CA LYS A 157 -20.20 16.96 8.70
C LYS A 157 -19.28 15.79 8.33
N ALA A 158 -18.26 16.05 7.54
CA ALA A 158 -17.36 15.03 7.04
C ALA A 158 -15.89 15.45 7.15
N ILE A 159 -15.01 14.45 7.25
CA ILE A 159 -13.58 14.64 7.01
C ILE A 159 -13.39 14.59 5.49
N ARG A 160 -12.82 15.65 4.92
CA ARG A 160 -12.60 15.79 3.48
C ARG A 160 -11.26 15.21 3.04
N GLY A 161 -10.26 15.21 3.92
CA GLY A 161 -8.95 14.66 3.63
C GLY A 161 -8.15 14.44 4.91
N VAL A 162 -7.27 13.46 4.88
CA VAL A 162 -6.24 13.23 5.90
C VAL A 162 -4.93 13.12 5.13
N ASP A 163 -4.02 14.06 5.36
CA ASP A 163 -2.73 14.15 4.70
C ASP A 163 -1.59 14.14 5.74
N PHE A 164 -0.39 13.76 5.30
CA PHE A 164 0.81 13.73 6.13
C PHE A 164 1.95 14.51 5.49
N GLN A 165 2.56 15.40 6.26
CA GLN A 165 3.66 16.23 5.80
C GLN A 165 4.81 16.22 6.82
N ARG A 166 6.05 16.14 6.33
CA ARG A 166 7.25 16.30 7.16
C ARG A 166 7.55 17.78 7.37
N GLY A 167 7.63 18.23 8.62
CA GLY A 167 8.05 19.59 8.96
C GLY A 167 9.57 19.78 8.93
N THR A 168 10.02 21.04 8.93
CA THR A 168 11.43 21.40 8.74
C THR A 168 12.35 20.98 9.89
N GLN A 169 11.79 20.72 11.08
CA GLN A 169 12.52 20.26 12.26
C GLN A 169 12.41 18.75 12.53
N GLY A 170 11.96 17.97 11.55
CA GLY A 170 11.80 16.50 11.70
C GLY A 170 10.51 16.07 12.39
N GLU A 171 9.58 17.00 12.60
CA GLU A 171 8.24 16.77 13.11
C GLU A 171 7.32 16.16 12.03
N GLY A 172 6.39 15.31 12.44
CA GLY A 172 5.33 14.78 11.58
C GLY A 172 4.05 15.58 11.75
N ASN A 173 3.61 16.26 10.69
CA ASN A 173 2.37 17.03 10.67
C ASN A 173 1.26 16.20 10.02
N VAL A 174 0.27 15.81 10.81
CA VAL A 174 -0.96 15.20 10.31
C VAL A 174 -1.96 16.32 10.07
N VAL A 175 -2.27 16.58 8.81
CA VAL A 175 -3.17 17.66 8.38
C VAL A 175 -4.52 17.06 8.02
N ILE A 176 -5.53 17.37 8.82
CA ILE A 176 -6.88 16.86 8.64
C ILE A 176 -7.71 17.99 8.06
N ASP A 177 -8.12 17.81 6.81
CA ASP A 177 -9.00 18.74 6.12
C ASP A 177 -10.44 18.42 6.52
N LEU A 178 -11.01 19.30 7.32
CA LEU A 178 -12.36 19.21 7.85
C LEU A 178 -13.32 19.90 6.89
N SER A 179 -14.51 19.33 6.70
CA SER A 179 -15.57 20.00 5.95
C SER A 179 -16.00 21.32 6.60
N ASP A 180 -15.75 21.47 7.90
CA ASP A 180 -16.14 22.60 8.71
C ASP A 180 -15.11 22.86 9.84
N PRO A 181 -14.68 24.11 10.07
CA PRO A 181 -13.78 24.48 11.17
C PRO A 181 -14.39 24.24 12.57
N SER A 182 -15.69 24.03 12.69
CA SER A 182 -16.37 23.74 13.96
C SER A 182 -16.28 22.28 14.41
N ILE A 183 -15.64 21.41 13.62
CA ILE A 183 -15.42 20.01 13.98
C ILE A 183 -14.24 19.96 14.97
N ALA A 184 -14.55 19.93 16.27
CA ALA A 184 -13.55 19.77 17.33
C ALA A 184 -13.33 18.28 17.66
N PRO A 185 -12.09 17.76 17.57
CA PRO A 185 -11.78 16.41 18.03
C PRO A 185 -11.79 16.33 19.56
N ASP A 186 -12.26 15.20 20.09
CA ASP A 186 -11.87 14.72 21.40
C ASP A 186 -10.53 14.01 21.26
N ILE A 187 -9.46 14.60 21.80
CA ILE A 187 -8.09 14.08 21.67
C ILE A 187 -7.73 13.33 22.94
N GLN A 188 -7.44 12.05 22.80
CA GLN A 188 -7.04 11.19 23.92
C GLN A 188 -5.75 10.45 23.59
N GLU A 189 -4.85 10.38 24.55
CA GLU A 189 -3.65 9.56 24.47
C GLU A 189 -3.92 8.23 25.19
N ARG A 190 -3.92 7.13 24.44
CA ARG A 190 -4.09 5.77 24.99
C ARG A 190 -3.09 4.81 24.34
N ASP A 191 -2.44 3.98 25.15
CA ASP A 191 -1.48 2.96 24.70
C ASP A 191 -0.38 3.50 23.76
N GLY A 192 0.10 4.73 24.02
CA GLY A 192 1.12 5.39 23.18
C GLY A 192 0.62 5.90 21.83
N LYS A 193 -0.70 5.91 21.59
CA LYS A 193 -1.35 6.43 20.38
C LYS A 193 -2.13 7.70 20.69
N ILE A 194 -2.17 8.61 19.71
CA ILE A 194 -3.02 9.80 19.77
C ILE A 194 -4.31 9.48 19.02
N ILE A 195 -5.43 9.42 19.75
CA ILE A 195 -6.74 9.09 19.21
C ILE A 195 -7.57 10.37 19.15
N LEU A 196 -7.90 10.80 17.93
CA LEU A 196 -8.79 11.92 17.65
C LEU A 196 -10.18 11.40 17.33
N GLY A 197 -11.12 11.58 18.26
CA GLY A 197 -12.51 11.20 18.12
C GLY A 197 -13.37 12.38 17.66
N PHE A 198 -13.97 12.26 16.48
CA PHE A 198 -14.87 13.25 15.90
C PHE A 198 -16.32 12.76 16.03
N ALA A 199 -17.08 13.38 16.91
CA ALA A 199 -18.47 13.03 17.15
C ALA A 199 -19.37 13.56 16.03
N LYS A 200 -20.29 12.72 15.52
CA LYS A 200 -21.26 13.07 14.45
C LYS A 200 -20.58 13.56 13.17
N THR A 201 -19.44 12.96 12.85
CA THR A 201 -18.64 13.28 11.66
C THR A 201 -18.50 12.03 10.82
N GLN A 202 -18.96 12.11 9.57
CA GLN A 202 -18.86 11.03 8.60
C GLN A 202 -17.46 10.99 8.00
N LEU A 203 -16.86 9.80 7.95
CA LEU A 203 -15.64 9.54 7.21
C LEU A 203 -16.01 8.82 5.90
N PRO A 204 -15.88 9.48 4.74
CA PRO A 204 -16.10 8.86 3.45
C PRO A 204 -15.29 7.56 3.28
N GLU A 205 -15.86 6.57 2.60
CA GLU A 205 -15.22 5.27 2.37
C GLU A 205 -13.80 5.32 1.77
N PRO A 206 -13.49 6.21 0.82
CA PRO A 206 -12.12 6.32 0.27
C PRO A 206 -11.07 6.80 1.28
N LEU A 207 -11.49 7.46 2.36
CA LEU A 207 -10.60 8.00 3.39
C LEU A 207 -10.47 7.05 4.58
N ARG A 208 -11.14 5.89 4.56
CA ARG A 208 -10.98 4.82 5.57
C ARG A 208 -9.74 3.98 5.30
N VAL A 209 -8.58 4.63 5.29
CA VAL A 209 -7.31 4.02 4.92
C VAL A 209 -6.29 4.18 6.06
N ARG A 210 -5.34 3.25 6.10
CA ARG A 210 -4.16 3.33 6.94
C ARG A 210 -3.02 3.88 6.10
N LEU A 211 -2.57 5.09 6.41
CA LEU A 211 -1.39 5.72 5.80
C LEU A 211 -0.14 5.18 6.52
N ASP A 212 0.79 4.59 5.77
CA ASP A 212 2.15 4.28 6.25
C ASP A 212 3.06 5.44 5.87
N VAL A 213 3.69 6.05 6.88
CA VAL A 213 4.48 7.27 6.72
C VAL A 213 5.91 7.10 7.25
N LYS A 214 6.37 5.85 7.42
CA LYS A 214 7.72 5.53 7.90
C LYS A 214 8.85 6.09 7.04
N ASP A 215 8.64 6.17 5.73
CA ASP A 215 9.66 6.64 4.77
C ASP A 215 9.97 8.14 4.91
N PHE A 216 9.14 8.89 5.65
CA PHE A 216 9.29 10.33 5.82
C PHE A 216 10.25 10.72 6.96
N ALA A 217 10.90 9.76 7.64
CA ALA A 217 11.88 10.00 8.70
C ALA A 217 11.37 10.98 9.80
N THR A 218 10.13 10.74 10.22
CA THR A 218 9.39 11.44 11.27
C THR A 218 9.04 10.48 12.41
N PRO A 219 8.68 10.98 13.62
CA PRO A 219 8.27 10.11 14.72
C PRO A 219 6.94 9.38 14.48
N VAL A 220 6.13 9.77 13.49
CA VAL A 220 4.87 9.09 13.16
C VAL A 220 5.16 7.91 12.24
N GLN A 221 4.63 6.72 12.56
CA GLN A 221 4.73 5.53 11.71
C GLN A 221 3.45 5.30 10.91
N PHE A 222 2.29 5.41 11.55
CA PHE A 222 0.99 5.16 10.90
C PHE A 222 -0.05 6.20 11.28
N VAL A 223 -0.92 6.53 10.33
CA VAL A 223 -2.15 7.30 10.57
C VAL A 223 -3.32 6.47 10.05
N ASN A 224 -4.22 6.06 10.93
CA ASN A 224 -5.37 5.24 10.58
C ASN A 224 -6.66 6.03 10.81
N ALA A 225 -7.44 6.23 9.76
CA ALA A 225 -8.74 6.86 9.83
C ALA A 225 -9.82 5.79 9.70
N SER A 226 -10.64 5.63 10.74
CA SER A 226 -11.73 4.66 10.81
C SER A 226 -13.02 5.33 11.24
N ALA A 227 -14.17 4.74 10.93
CA ALA A 227 -15.46 5.21 11.44
C ALA A 227 -16.24 4.05 12.03
N THR A 228 -16.78 4.26 13.23
CA THR A 228 -17.64 3.29 13.93
C THR A 228 -18.94 3.99 14.29
N GLY A 229 -20.05 3.59 13.66
CA GLY A 229 -21.33 4.31 13.78
C GLY A 229 -21.24 5.72 13.19
N ASP A 230 -21.71 6.73 13.94
CA ASP A 230 -21.66 8.15 13.55
C ASP A 230 -20.45 8.90 14.15
N ARG A 231 -19.37 8.17 14.47
CA ARG A 231 -18.11 8.73 14.98
C ARG A 231 -16.97 8.36 14.05
N ALA A 232 -16.22 9.36 13.59
CA ALA A 232 -14.95 9.15 12.91
C ALA A 232 -13.82 9.20 13.95
N THR A 233 -12.88 8.28 13.84
CA THR A 233 -11.73 8.16 14.73
C THR A 233 -10.47 8.13 13.89
N ILE A 234 -9.59 9.10 14.10
CA ILE A 234 -8.25 9.11 13.53
C ILE A 234 -7.27 8.72 14.63
N SER A 235 -6.61 7.58 14.48
CA SER A 235 -5.55 7.14 15.40
C SER A 235 -4.19 7.34 14.75
N ILE A 236 -3.32 8.10 15.40
CA ILE A 236 -1.94 8.35 15.00
C ILE A 236 -1.03 7.48 15.88
N GLU A 237 -0.17 6.68 15.25
CA GLU A 237 0.77 5.77 15.90
C GLU A 237 2.20 6.33 15.78
N PRO A 238 2.67 7.09 16.78
CA PRO A 238 4.04 7.52 16.87
C PRO A 238 4.98 6.42 17.40
N SER A 239 6.27 6.57 17.15
CA SER A 239 7.34 5.70 17.65
C SER A 239 8.23 6.41 18.64
N GLY A 240 8.51 5.74 19.76
CA GLY A 240 9.27 6.32 20.85
C GLY A 240 8.47 7.35 21.63
N ALA A 241 9.17 8.19 22.38
CA ALA A 241 8.54 9.28 23.12
C ALA A 241 8.33 10.49 22.22
N PHE A 242 7.17 11.13 22.38
CA PHE A 242 6.77 12.23 21.54
C PHE A 242 6.10 13.34 22.35
N ASP A 243 6.20 14.54 21.80
CA ASP A 243 5.36 15.66 22.18
C ASP A 243 4.44 16.01 21.00
N TYR A 244 3.23 16.45 21.28
CA TYR A 244 2.30 16.84 20.23
C TYR A 244 1.61 18.15 20.55
N SER A 245 1.42 18.96 19.51
CA SER A 245 0.65 20.19 19.58
C SER A 245 -0.45 20.16 18.53
N THR A 246 -1.64 20.60 18.92
CA THR A 246 -2.78 20.68 18.01
C THR A 246 -3.18 22.11 17.84
N TYR A 247 -3.21 22.57 16.59
CA TYR A 247 -3.73 23.88 16.24
C TYR A 247 -4.63 23.72 15.02
N GLN A 248 -5.76 24.39 15.06
CA GLN A 248 -6.74 24.37 14.01
C GLN A 248 -6.80 25.76 13.39
N THR A 249 -6.50 25.84 12.10
CA THR A 249 -6.57 27.07 11.33
C THR A 249 -7.56 26.85 10.20
N ASP A 250 -8.66 27.58 10.25
CA ASP A 250 -9.79 27.39 9.34
C ASP A 250 -10.25 25.92 9.34
N ASN A 251 -10.40 25.34 8.15
CA ASN A 251 -10.82 23.98 7.90
C ASN A 251 -9.68 22.96 8.06
N LYS A 252 -8.49 23.36 8.51
CA LYS A 252 -7.36 22.46 8.67
C LYS A 252 -7.02 22.29 10.14
N LEU A 253 -7.13 21.06 10.62
CA LEU A 253 -6.60 20.67 11.92
C LEU A 253 -5.23 20.05 11.70
N THR A 254 -4.19 20.71 12.20
CA THR A 254 -2.83 20.18 12.15
C THR A 254 -2.45 19.65 13.52
N VAL A 255 -2.12 18.36 13.57
CA VAL A 255 -1.47 17.71 14.71
C VAL A 255 0.00 17.63 14.37
N SER A 256 0.84 18.39 15.09
CA SER A 256 2.29 18.40 14.91
C SER A 256 2.93 17.53 15.99
N ILE A 257 3.55 16.42 15.59
CA ILE A 257 4.20 15.45 16.48
C ILE A 257 5.72 15.59 16.37
N ARG A 258 6.37 15.89 17.49
CA ARG A 258 7.83 16.03 17.61
C ARG A 258 8.41 14.87 18.42
N PRO A 259 9.57 14.32 18.04
CA PRO A 259 10.26 13.35 18.88
C PRO A 259 10.74 14.05 20.15
N MET A 260 10.51 13.43 21.30
CA MET A 260 10.93 13.94 22.59
C MET A 260 12.24 13.26 22.99
N THR A 261 13.21 14.05 23.48
CA THR A 261 14.48 13.50 23.95
C THR A 261 14.30 12.79 25.30
N VAL A 262 15.23 11.90 25.66
CA VAL A 262 15.21 11.16 26.94
C VAL A 262 15.23 12.12 28.14
N ASP A 263 15.93 13.25 28.01
CA ASP A 263 15.98 14.31 29.03
C ASP A 263 14.62 15.02 29.22
N ASP A 264 13.88 15.23 28.13
CA ASP A 264 12.55 15.88 28.17
C ASP A 264 11.46 14.94 28.71
N LEU A 265 11.59 13.63 28.46
CA LEU A 265 10.79 12.59 29.11
C LEU A 265 11.01 12.54 30.62
N GLN A 266 12.26 12.63 31.07
CA GLN A 266 12.59 12.68 32.50
C GLN A 266 11.99 13.91 33.16
N LYS A 267 12.01 15.08 32.49
CA LYS A 267 11.36 16.30 32.99
C LYS A 267 9.83 16.17 33.06
N ARG A 268 9.17 15.69 32.00
CA ARG A 268 7.69 15.52 31.99
C ARG A 268 7.20 14.48 33.01
N ASN A 269 7.90 13.36 33.14
CA ASN A 269 7.56 12.32 34.13
C ASN A 269 7.84 12.78 35.56
N ALA A 270 8.87 13.61 35.78
CA ALA A 270 9.09 14.26 37.07
C ALA A 270 7.97 15.28 37.42
N GLU A 271 7.33 15.89 36.42
CA GLU A 271 6.33 16.94 36.63
C GLU A 271 4.88 16.43 36.79
N ARG A 272 4.46 15.34 36.13
CA ARG A 272 3.03 14.91 36.13
C ARG A 272 2.57 14.08 37.34
N PHE A 273 3.46 13.45 38.09
CA PHE A 273 3.06 12.40 39.06
C PHE A 273 3.74 12.45 40.42
N ALA A 274 4.43 13.53 40.79
CA ALA A 274 5.21 13.50 42.03
C ALA A 274 4.33 13.42 43.30
N TYR A 275 3.13 14.02 43.30
CA TYR A 275 2.35 14.20 44.53
C TYR A 275 0.83 14.06 44.31
N THR A 276 0.22 13.04 44.91
CA THR A 276 -1.20 12.63 44.80
C THR A 276 -1.91 12.57 46.16
N GLY A 277 -1.20 12.91 47.24
CA GLY A 277 -1.70 12.82 48.60
C GLY A 277 -2.85 13.78 48.92
N GLU A 278 -3.68 13.41 49.90
CA GLU A 278 -4.67 14.30 50.50
C GLU A 278 -4.03 15.61 50.96
N LYS A 279 -4.75 16.72 50.78
CA LYS A 279 -4.21 18.07 50.99
C LYS A 279 -4.20 18.40 52.48
N LEU A 280 -3.06 18.89 52.95
CA LEU A 280 -2.83 19.27 54.33
C LEU A 280 -2.41 20.76 54.40
N SER A 281 -2.79 21.42 55.49
CA SER A 281 -2.34 22.78 55.81
C SER A 281 -1.71 22.77 57.20
N LEU A 282 -0.44 23.16 57.29
CA LEU A 282 0.35 23.14 58.53
C LEU A 282 1.06 24.48 58.69
N ASN A 283 1.20 24.95 59.92
CA ASN A 283 1.98 26.16 60.21
C ASN A 283 2.75 25.96 61.51
N PHE A 284 4.06 25.74 61.39
CA PHE A 284 4.94 25.53 62.52
C PHE A 284 6.16 26.45 62.43
N GLN A 285 6.55 26.95 63.60
CA GLN A 285 7.78 27.70 63.79
C GLN A 285 8.65 26.88 64.74
N ASP A 286 9.87 26.56 64.29
CA ASP A 286 10.89 25.83 65.05
C ASP A 286 10.40 24.53 65.73
N ILE A 287 9.83 23.62 64.94
CA ILE A 287 9.37 22.30 65.41
C ILE A 287 10.40 21.21 65.06
N ASP A 288 10.58 20.23 65.94
CA ASP A 288 11.42 19.06 65.65
C ASP A 288 10.94 18.30 64.42
N VAL A 289 11.87 17.96 63.52
CA VAL A 289 11.57 17.26 62.26
C VAL A 289 10.86 15.92 62.51
N ARG A 290 11.21 15.20 63.58
CA ARG A 290 10.54 13.96 63.99
C ARG A 290 9.05 14.17 64.28
N SER A 291 8.71 15.25 64.97
CA SER A 291 7.34 15.60 65.31
C SER A 291 6.51 15.97 64.07
N VAL A 292 7.13 16.63 63.09
CA VAL A 292 6.49 16.92 61.79
C VAL A 292 6.27 15.63 60.99
N LEU A 293 7.25 14.75 60.92
CA LEU A 293 7.14 13.47 60.23
C LEU A 293 6.06 12.57 60.87
N GLN A 294 5.97 12.58 62.20
CA GLN A 294 4.94 11.85 62.94
C GLN A 294 3.54 12.39 62.63
N LEU A 295 3.35 13.71 62.61
CA LEU A 295 2.06 14.32 62.28
C LEU A 295 1.61 13.99 60.85
N ILE A 296 2.55 13.96 59.89
CA ILE A 296 2.26 13.55 58.52
C ILE A 296 1.92 12.05 58.45
N ALA A 297 2.61 11.21 59.23
CA ALA A 297 2.33 9.78 59.32
C ALA A 297 0.96 9.49 59.95
N ASP A 298 0.61 10.20 61.03
CA ASP A 298 -0.68 10.12 61.71
C ASP A 298 -1.84 10.55 60.78
N PHE A 299 -1.63 11.61 59.99
CA PHE A 299 -2.62 12.06 59.00
C PHE A 299 -2.85 11.02 57.89
N THR A 300 -1.83 10.24 57.55
CA THR A 300 -1.88 9.27 56.44
C THR A 300 -2.11 7.83 56.90
N ASN A 301 -2.31 7.60 58.20
CA ASN A 301 -2.39 6.27 58.84
C ASN A 301 -1.18 5.36 58.51
N LEU A 302 -0.01 5.94 58.27
CA LEU A 302 1.24 5.20 58.04
C LEU A 302 1.99 5.04 59.36
N ASN A 303 2.61 3.88 59.55
CA ASN A 303 3.49 3.67 60.71
C ASN A 303 4.87 4.27 60.39
N LEU A 304 5.36 5.21 61.19
CA LEU A 304 6.68 5.84 61.00
C LEU A 304 7.75 5.17 61.87
N VAL A 305 8.88 4.82 61.26
CA VAL A 305 10.11 4.44 61.95
C VAL A 305 11.20 5.44 61.56
N ALA A 306 11.52 6.36 62.47
CA ALA A 306 12.59 7.35 62.29
C ALA A 306 13.86 6.88 63.03
N SER A 307 15.03 7.00 62.39
CA SER A 307 16.30 6.71 63.05
C SER A 307 16.64 7.76 64.13
N ASP A 308 17.47 7.38 65.11
CA ASP A 308 17.91 8.28 66.19
C ASP A 308 18.79 9.44 65.69
N THR A 309 19.33 9.30 64.48
CA THR A 309 20.15 10.28 63.76
C THR A 309 19.32 11.39 63.10
N VAL A 310 17.99 11.30 63.08
CA VAL A 310 17.10 12.37 62.58
C VAL A 310 16.96 13.48 63.64
N GLN A 311 17.76 14.54 63.53
CA GLN A 311 17.78 15.68 64.46
C GLN A 311 17.64 17.03 63.75
N GLY A 312 17.09 18.02 64.46
CA GLY A 312 17.00 19.43 64.02
C GLY A 312 15.56 19.96 63.95
N GLY A 313 15.44 21.30 64.08
CA GLY A 313 14.17 22.02 63.94
C GLY A 313 13.90 22.45 62.49
N ILE A 314 12.64 22.46 62.08
CA ILE A 314 12.18 22.99 60.80
C ILE A 314 11.07 24.02 61.03
N THR A 315 11.13 25.12 60.28
CA THR A 315 10.05 26.11 60.22
C THR A 315 9.34 25.94 58.89
N LEU A 316 8.04 25.69 58.91
CA LEU A 316 7.28 25.34 57.71
C LEU A 316 5.87 25.90 57.76
N ARG A 317 5.47 26.57 56.68
CA ARG A 317 4.10 27.04 56.46
C ARG A 317 3.58 26.47 55.14
N LEU A 318 2.66 25.52 55.24
CA LEU A 318 1.99 24.86 54.11
C LEU A 318 0.51 25.23 54.09
N GLN A 319 -0.01 25.58 52.92
CA GLN A 319 -1.42 25.84 52.71
C GLN A 319 -1.90 25.02 51.52
N ASN A 320 -2.85 24.11 51.76
CA ASN A 320 -3.47 23.30 50.71
C ASN A 320 -2.46 22.48 49.88
N VAL A 321 -1.44 21.92 50.53
CA VAL A 321 -0.35 21.17 49.89
C VAL A 321 -0.60 19.66 50.10
N PRO A 322 -0.52 18.81 49.05
CA PRO A 322 -0.55 17.36 49.19
C PRO A 322 0.45 16.85 50.24
N TRP A 323 0.05 15.90 51.10
CA TRP A 323 0.91 15.44 52.21
C TRP A 323 2.23 14.80 51.75
N ASP A 324 2.25 14.17 50.57
CA ASP A 324 3.44 13.54 50.00
C ASP A 324 4.43 14.58 49.46
N GLN A 325 3.91 15.72 48.98
CA GLN A 325 4.71 16.91 48.66
C GLN A 325 5.27 17.55 49.94
N ALA A 326 4.45 17.65 50.98
CA ALA A 326 4.87 18.14 52.28
C ALA A 326 5.99 17.27 52.88
N LEU A 327 5.81 15.94 52.84
CA LEU A 327 6.81 14.97 53.29
C LEU A 327 8.11 15.09 52.51
N ASP A 328 8.05 15.14 51.17
CA ASP A 328 9.25 15.27 50.34
C ASP A 328 10.00 16.58 50.57
N LEU A 329 9.27 17.69 50.79
CA LEU A 329 9.87 18.98 51.10
C LEU A 329 10.62 18.94 52.45
N VAL A 330 10.04 18.30 53.46
CA VAL A 330 10.66 18.11 54.79
C VAL A 330 11.91 17.21 54.69
N LEU A 331 11.82 16.12 53.92
CA LEU A 331 12.95 15.21 53.72
C LEU A 331 14.11 15.90 52.98
N LYS A 332 13.83 16.60 51.87
CA LYS A 332 14.85 17.31 51.08
C LYS A 332 15.53 18.45 51.82
N THR A 333 14.79 19.25 52.60
CA THR A 333 15.39 20.36 53.37
C THR A 333 16.33 19.89 54.48
N LYS A 334 16.22 18.64 54.93
CA LYS A 334 17.02 18.06 56.00
C LYS A 334 17.95 16.93 55.54
N GLY A 335 18.05 16.66 54.24
CA GLY A 335 18.92 15.60 53.69
C GLY A 335 18.51 14.18 54.11
N LEU A 336 17.23 13.98 54.36
CA LEU A 336 16.67 12.68 54.75
C LEU A 336 16.10 11.97 53.52
N ASP A 337 16.04 10.65 53.57
CA ASP A 337 15.42 9.81 52.55
C ASP A 337 14.39 8.86 53.20
N LYS A 338 13.46 8.34 52.39
CA LYS A 338 12.39 7.45 52.84
C LYS A 338 12.39 6.11 52.09
N ARG A 339 12.01 5.04 52.79
CA ARG A 339 11.65 3.75 52.19
C ARG A 339 10.30 3.29 52.71
N LYS A 340 9.39 3.00 51.77
CA LYS A 340 8.06 2.48 52.10
C LYS A 340 8.09 0.96 51.94
N ILE A 341 7.90 0.26 53.04
CA ILE A 341 7.76 -1.20 53.05
C ILE A 341 6.35 -1.51 53.53
N GLY A 342 5.43 -1.72 52.60
CA GLY A 342 4.00 -1.91 52.89
C GLY A 342 3.38 -0.68 53.58
N ASN A 343 2.95 -0.86 54.84
CA ASN A 343 2.34 0.20 55.68
C ASN A 343 3.35 0.95 56.57
N VAL A 344 4.64 0.62 56.48
CA VAL A 344 5.70 1.22 57.31
C VAL A 344 6.54 2.16 56.46
N LEU A 345 6.73 3.38 56.97
CA LEU A 345 7.59 4.40 56.42
C LEU A 345 8.88 4.48 57.25
N LEU A 346 9.99 4.03 56.68
CA LEU A 346 11.32 4.20 57.25
C LEU A 346 11.88 5.54 56.80
N VAL A 347 12.32 6.38 57.74
CA VAL A 347 12.99 7.66 57.46
C VAL A 347 14.33 7.71 58.19
N ALA A 348 15.40 7.97 57.44
CA ALA A 348 16.75 8.12 57.96
C ALA A 348 17.56 9.10 57.07
N PRO A 349 18.75 9.55 57.49
CA PRO A 349 19.65 10.30 56.62
C PRO A 349 19.95 9.55 55.32
N ALA A 350 19.99 10.28 54.19
CA ALA A 350 20.16 9.67 52.87
C ALA A 350 21.44 8.80 52.77
N ASP A 351 22.52 9.22 53.43
CA ASP A 351 23.80 8.50 53.45
C ASP A 351 23.71 7.14 54.15
N GLU A 352 22.90 7.03 55.21
CA GLU A 352 22.72 5.78 55.97
C GLU A 352 21.92 4.75 55.16
N ILE A 353 20.88 5.21 54.46
CA ILE A 353 20.07 4.38 53.56
C ILE A 353 20.91 3.91 52.37
N ALA A 354 21.65 4.81 51.73
CA ALA A 354 22.52 4.47 50.61
C ALA A 354 23.62 3.47 51.01
N ALA A 355 24.20 3.62 52.21
CA ALA A 355 25.18 2.67 52.74
C ALA A 355 24.56 1.27 52.99
N ARG A 356 23.36 1.21 53.58
CA ARG A 356 22.65 -0.06 53.81
C ARG A 356 22.28 -0.76 52.51
N GLU A 357 21.75 -0.03 51.53
CA GLU A 357 21.40 -0.58 50.22
C GLU A 357 22.62 -1.06 49.45
N ARG A 358 23.72 -0.31 49.52
CA ARG A 358 24.98 -0.73 48.93
C ARG A 358 25.47 -2.03 49.56
N GLN A 359 25.42 -2.13 50.90
CA GLN A 359 25.80 -3.35 51.61
C GLN A 359 24.86 -4.52 51.29
N GLU A 360 23.56 -4.27 51.12
CA GLU A 360 22.58 -5.29 50.75
C GLU A 360 22.79 -5.78 49.31
N LEU A 361 23.04 -4.89 48.36
CA LEU A 361 23.39 -5.25 46.98
C LEU A 361 24.75 -5.96 46.89
N GLU A 362 25.75 -5.52 47.67
CA GLU A 362 27.05 -6.20 47.77
C GLU A 362 26.88 -7.58 48.41
N SER A 363 26.02 -7.73 49.42
CA SER A 363 25.68 -9.02 50.02
C SER A 363 24.95 -9.93 49.04
N GLN A 364 23.97 -9.43 48.30
CA GLN A 364 23.28 -10.20 47.26
C GLN A 364 24.24 -10.62 46.15
N LYS A 365 25.16 -9.73 45.72
CA LYS A 365 26.24 -10.08 44.79
C LYS A 365 27.13 -11.17 45.36
N GLN A 366 27.60 -11.04 46.60
CA GLN A 366 28.41 -12.05 47.27
C GLN A 366 27.67 -13.39 47.40
N ILE A 367 26.37 -13.38 47.69
CA ILE A 367 25.54 -14.60 47.72
C ILE A 367 25.49 -15.25 46.33
N SER A 368 25.29 -14.45 45.27
CA SER A 368 25.30 -14.95 43.88
C SER A 368 26.69 -15.47 43.45
N GLU A 369 27.76 -14.82 43.91
CA GLU A 369 29.15 -15.23 43.66
C GLU A 369 29.56 -16.45 44.48
N LEU A 370 28.96 -16.68 45.65
CA LEU A 370 29.24 -17.84 46.49
C LEU A 370 28.28 -19.01 46.22
N ALA A 371 27.31 -18.84 45.33
CA ALA A 371 26.39 -19.90 44.95
C ALA A 371 27.13 -21.11 44.35
N PRO A 372 26.77 -22.36 44.72
CA PRO A 372 27.41 -23.56 44.21
C PRO A 372 27.06 -23.78 42.74
N LEU A 373 28.08 -24.11 41.95
CA LEU A 373 27.93 -24.48 40.54
C LEU A 373 27.53 -25.95 40.43
N ARG A 374 26.64 -26.25 39.48
CA ARG A 374 26.13 -27.60 39.19
C ARG A 374 26.30 -27.90 37.71
N ARG A 375 26.49 -29.18 37.40
CA ARG A 375 26.50 -29.68 36.02
C ARG A 375 25.14 -30.26 35.69
N GLU A 376 24.59 -29.88 34.55
CA GLU A 376 23.35 -30.43 34.02
C GLU A 376 23.53 -30.78 32.54
N LEU A 377 22.92 -31.90 32.13
CA LEU A 377 22.88 -32.33 30.75
C LEU A 377 21.45 -32.14 30.24
N LEU A 378 21.29 -31.33 29.20
CA LEU A 378 20.01 -31.04 28.56
C LEU A 378 20.02 -31.63 27.15
N GLN A 379 19.02 -32.46 26.85
CA GLN A 379 18.83 -33.04 25.52
C GLN A 379 17.97 -32.10 24.67
N VAL A 380 18.39 -31.88 23.42
CA VAL A 380 17.66 -31.08 22.42
C VAL A 380 17.20 -32.00 21.28
N ASN A 381 15.95 -31.91 20.85
CA ASN A 381 15.35 -32.89 19.94
C ASN A 381 15.18 -32.39 18.50
N TYR A 382 14.72 -31.15 18.32
CA TYR A 382 14.35 -30.55 17.04
C TYR A 382 15.33 -29.47 16.61
N ALA A 383 15.84 -28.69 17.56
CA ALA A 383 16.83 -27.64 17.30
C ALA A 383 18.28 -28.16 17.41
N LYS A 384 19.23 -27.41 16.83
CA LYS A 384 20.66 -27.69 17.00
C LYS A 384 21.12 -27.16 18.36
N ALA A 385 21.66 -28.03 19.21
CA ALA A 385 22.19 -27.67 20.53
C ALA A 385 23.28 -26.59 20.44
N ALA A 386 24.10 -26.61 19.38
CA ALA A 386 25.13 -25.60 19.11
C ALA A 386 24.56 -24.19 18.95
N ASP A 387 23.42 -24.04 18.30
CA ASP A 387 22.81 -22.74 18.05
C ASP A 387 22.15 -22.19 19.32
N ILE A 388 21.50 -23.05 20.11
CA ILE A 388 20.94 -22.67 21.41
C ILE A 388 22.05 -22.26 22.39
N ALA A 389 23.15 -23.00 22.46
CA ALA A 389 24.27 -22.67 23.35
C ALA A 389 24.92 -21.32 22.99
N LYS A 390 25.05 -21.02 21.69
CA LYS A 390 25.51 -19.70 21.21
C LYS A 390 24.55 -18.58 21.59
N LEU A 391 23.24 -18.78 21.42
CA LEU A 391 22.22 -17.81 21.80
C LEU A 391 22.19 -17.56 23.31
N PHE A 392 22.31 -18.62 24.11
CA PHE A 392 22.39 -18.48 25.56
C PHE A 392 23.62 -17.67 25.98
N THR A 393 24.80 -18.05 25.46
CA THR A 393 26.05 -17.33 25.75
C THR A 393 26.01 -15.87 25.33
N SER A 394 25.40 -15.54 24.18
CA SER A 394 25.31 -14.15 23.72
C SER A 394 24.38 -13.28 24.58
N VAL A 395 23.28 -13.84 25.08
CA VAL A 395 22.36 -13.14 25.99
C VAL A 395 22.99 -12.97 27.38
N THR A 396 23.62 -13.99 27.93
CA THR A 396 24.22 -13.90 29.29
C THR A 396 25.47 -13.02 29.32
N SER A 397 26.26 -13.00 28.24
CA SER A 397 27.45 -12.13 28.13
C SER A 397 27.10 -10.63 28.11
N ALA A 398 25.89 -10.25 27.71
CA ALA A 398 25.45 -8.86 27.66
C ALA A 398 25.08 -8.29 29.03
N GLU A 399 24.61 -9.12 29.96
CA GLU A 399 24.21 -8.71 31.31
C GLU A 399 25.38 -8.69 32.30
N ALA A 400 26.49 -9.36 32.01
CA ALA A 400 27.60 -9.44 32.94
C ALA A 400 28.94 -9.57 32.24
N LYS A 401 29.85 -8.66 32.57
CA LYS A 401 31.31 -8.84 32.46
C LYS A 401 31.85 -9.94 33.41
N ILE A 402 31.00 -10.88 33.85
CA ILE A 402 31.18 -11.79 34.99
C ILE A 402 30.67 -13.21 34.64
N ASP A 403 31.02 -13.74 33.48
CA ASP A 403 30.73 -15.14 33.12
C ASP A 403 32.04 -15.92 32.90
N GLU A 404 32.99 -15.80 33.83
CA GLU A 404 34.18 -16.69 33.89
C GLU A 404 33.96 -17.94 34.76
N ARG A 405 32.88 -18.00 35.55
CA ARG A 405 32.72 -19.08 36.55
C ARG A 405 32.06 -20.34 36.01
N GLY A 406 31.23 -20.20 34.99
CA GLY A 406 30.54 -21.32 34.36
C GLY A 406 30.99 -21.55 32.93
N SER A 407 30.69 -22.74 32.42
CA SER A 407 30.95 -23.09 31.02
C SER A 407 29.75 -23.81 30.43
N ILE A 408 29.50 -23.55 29.16
CA ILE A 408 28.51 -24.28 28.36
C ILE A 408 29.24 -24.94 27.21
N THR A 409 29.08 -26.24 27.07
CA THR A 409 29.65 -27.03 25.98
C THR A 409 28.54 -27.85 25.33
N VAL A 410 28.78 -28.26 24.09
CA VAL A 410 27.81 -29.03 23.30
C VAL A 410 28.47 -30.31 22.85
N ASP A 411 27.79 -31.44 23.05
CA ASP A 411 28.12 -32.71 22.41
C ASP A 411 27.30 -32.80 21.12
N GLU A 412 27.93 -32.47 19.99
CA GLU A 412 27.30 -32.49 18.67
C GLU A 412 26.84 -33.90 18.26
N ARG A 413 27.52 -34.95 18.72
CA ARG A 413 27.19 -36.34 18.35
C ARG A 413 25.85 -36.76 18.95
N THR A 414 25.53 -36.28 20.15
CA THR A 414 24.28 -36.62 20.87
C THR A 414 23.28 -35.46 20.92
N ASN A 415 23.58 -34.32 20.29
CA ASN A 415 22.80 -33.09 20.33
C ASN A 415 22.41 -32.67 21.76
N ASN A 416 23.37 -32.79 22.69
CA ASN A 416 23.18 -32.47 24.10
C ASN A 416 23.97 -31.22 24.49
N ILE A 417 23.36 -30.39 25.33
CA ILE A 417 24.01 -29.24 25.97
C ILE A 417 24.49 -29.68 27.36
N ILE A 418 25.77 -29.50 27.63
CA ILE A 418 26.38 -29.73 28.94
C ILE A 418 26.68 -28.36 29.53
N ALA A 419 25.91 -27.96 30.55
CA ALA A 419 26.05 -26.66 31.20
C ALA A 419 26.59 -26.84 32.63
N TYR A 420 27.60 -26.05 32.97
CA TYR A 420 28.17 -25.94 34.31
C TYR A 420 27.93 -24.52 34.84
N GLN A 421 26.85 -24.33 35.60
CA GLN A 421 26.36 -23.01 36.03
C GLN A 421 25.65 -23.07 37.40
N THR A 422 25.23 -21.92 37.93
CA THR A 422 24.37 -21.84 39.14
C THR A 422 22.96 -22.39 38.85
N GLN A 423 22.23 -22.80 39.89
CA GLN A 423 20.88 -23.39 39.76
C GLN A 423 19.92 -22.46 39.00
N ASP A 424 19.90 -21.15 39.32
CA ASP A 424 19.00 -20.19 38.69
C ASP A 424 19.25 -20.05 37.18
N ARG A 425 20.52 -20.10 36.76
CA ARG A 425 20.92 -20.06 35.34
C ARG A 425 20.60 -21.36 34.60
N LEU A 426 20.69 -22.51 35.27
CA LEU A 426 20.26 -23.79 34.69
C LEU A 426 18.74 -23.84 34.49
N ASP A 427 17.96 -23.30 35.44
CA ASP A 427 16.51 -23.21 35.32
C ASP A 427 16.07 -22.20 34.24
N GLU A 428 16.84 -21.13 34.03
CA GLU A 428 16.71 -20.23 32.88
C GLU A 428 17.00 -20.95 31.55
N LEU A 429 18.14 -21.64 31.45
CA LEU A 429 18.51 -22.41 30.27
C LEU A 429 17.44 -23.45 29.92
N ARG A 430 16.90 -24.17 30.91
CA ARG A 430 15.83 -25.15 30.71
C ARG A 430 14.56 -24.51 30.14
N ARG A 431 14.15 -23.34 30.65
CA ARG A 431 12.99 -22.60 30.13
C ARG A 431 13.20 -22.17 28.68
N ILE A 432 14.39 -21.69 28.35
CA ILE A 432 14.75 -21.28 26.98
C ILE A 432 14.74 -22.49 26.03
N VAL A 433 15.39 -23.60 26.40
CA VAL A 433 15.40 -24.83 25.61
C VAL A 433 13.97 -25.32 25.37
N ALA A 434 13.13 -25.39 26.41
CA ALA A 434 11.75 -25.84 26.28
C ALA A 434 10.89 -24.98 25.34
N GLN A 435 11.18 -23.68 25.24
CA GLN A 435 10.46 -22.76 24.37
C GLN A 435 10.98 -22.76 22.92
N LEU A 436 12.27 -23.05 22.71
CA LEU A 436 12.91 -23.05 21.39
C LEU A 436 12.89 -24.42 20.70
N ASP A 437 12.90 -25.51 21.46
CA ASP A 437 12.94 -26.89 20.93
C ASP A 437 11.55 -27.36 20.46
N ILE A 438 11.01 -26.69 19.44
CA ILE A 438 9.74 -27.03 18.80
C ILE A 438 9.97 -27.60 17.39
N PRO A 439 9.12 -28.53 16.92
CA PRO A 439 9.25 -29.07 15.57
C PRO A 439 9.03 -27.99 14.50
N VAL A 440 9.93 -27.94 13.52
CA VAL A 440 9.79 -27.05 12.36
C VAL A 440 8.67 -27.53 11.44
N ARG A 441 7.87 -26.59 10.93
CA ARG A 441 6.85 -26.87 9.93
C ARG A 441 7.50 -27.10 8.58
N GLN A 442 6.89 -27.95 7.76
CA GLN A 442 7.34 -28.24 6.40
C GLN A 442 6.41 -27.57 5.38
N VAL A 443 6.95 -27.20 4.23
CA VAL A 443 6.22 -26.63 3.10
C VAL A 443 6.51 -27.47 1.86
N MET A 444 5.46 -27.87 1.17
CA MET A 444 5.52 -28.39 -0.19
C MET A 444 5.36 -27.23 -1.16
N ILE A 445 6.25 -27.12 -2.14
CA ILE A 445 6.21 -26.10 -3.17
C ILE A 445 6.06 -26.81 -4.52
N GLU A 446 5.01 -26.44 -5.24
CA GLU A 446 4.77 -26.86 -6.62
C GLU A 446 4.94 -25.66 -7.54
N ALA A 447 5.86 -25.75 -8.51
CA ALA A 447 5.91 -24.80 -9.61
C ALA A 447 5.26 -25.41 -10.85
N ARG A 448 4.57 -24.60 -11.65
CA ARG A 448 4.09 -25.00 -12.98
C ARG A 448 4.61 -24.02 -14.00
N ILE A 449 5.33 -24.51 -14.98
CA ILE A 449 5.83 -23.72 -16.10
C ILE A 449 5.04 -24.17 -17.31
N VAL A 450 4.30 -23.24 -17.90
CA VAL A 450 3.46 -23.46 -19.07
C VAL A 450 4.04 -22.66 -20.23
N GLU A 451 4.36 -23.35 -21.31
CA GLU A 451 4.80 -22.75 -22.57
C GLU A 451 3.80 -23.08 -23.66
N ALA A 452 3.23 -22.05 -24.28
CA ALA A 452 2.31 -22.17 -25.40
C ALA A 452 2.93 -21.53 -26.65
N ASN A 453 2.98 -22.28 -27.74
CA ASN A 453 3.53 -21.84 -29.01
C ASN A 453 2.47 -21.98 -30.11
N VAL A 454 2.31 -20.94 -30.93
CA VAL A 454 1.41 -20.92 -32.09
C VAL A 454 2.19 -20.38 -33.28
N ASP A 455 2.42 -21.25 -34.26
CA ASP A 455 3.12 -20.96 -35.51
C ASP A 455 2.12 -20.95 -36.67
N TYR A 456 2.23 -19.95 -37.55
CA TYR A 456 1.45 -19.81 -38.77
C TYR A 456 2.35 -19.44 -39.94
N ASP A 457 2.38 -20.28 -40.97
CA ASP A 457 3.13 -20.04 -42.20
C ASP A 457 2.20 -20.08 -43.41
N LYS A 458 2.28 -19.07 -44.27
CA LYS A 458 1.53 -18.97 -45.52
C LYS A 458 2.45 -18.53 -46.64
N SER A 459 2.47 -19.27 -47.74
CA SER A 459 3.27 -18.94 -48.93
C SER A 459 2.43 -19.13 -50.18
N LEU A 460 2.43 -18.13 -51.06
CA LEU A 460 1.82 -18.20 -52.37
C LEU A 460 2.86 -17.77 -53.41
N GLY A 461 3.11 -18.63 -54.39
CA GLY A 461 4.14 -18.45 -55.38
C GLY A 461 3.70 -18.82 -56.78
N VAL A 462 4.45 -18.33 -57.76
CA VAL A 462 4.17 -18.55 -59.18
C VAL A 462 5.47 -18.89 -59.89
N ARG A 463 5.41 -19.88 -60.76
CA ARG A 463 6.50 -20.23 -61.66
C ARG A 463 6.00 -20.17 -63.09
N TRP A 464 6.74 -19.45 -63.93
CA TRP A 464 6.52 -19.39 -65.37
C TRP A 464 7.69 -20.00 -66.09
N GLY A 465 7.42 -20.98 -66.92
CA GLY A 465 8.35 -21.50 -67.90
C GLY A 465 7.87 -21.24 -69.31
N GLY A 466 8.82 -21.11 -70.23
CA GLY A 466 8.47 -20.99 -71.62
C GLY A 466 9.67 -21.11 -72.54
N SER A 467 9.40 -21.60 -73.74
CA SER A 467 10.34 -21.64 -74.83
C SER A 467 9.64 -21.37 -76.15
N VAL A 468 10.26 -20.53 -76.99
CA VAL A 468 9.80 -20.28 -78.35
C VAL A 468 10.92 -20.61 -79.32
N GLN A 469 10.60 -21.49 -80.27
CA GLN A 469 11.47 -21.87 -81.38
C GLN A 469 11.04 -21.09 -82.62
N ASN A 470 11.84 -20.10 -83.02
CA ASN A 470 11.56 -19.33 -84.22
C ASN A 470 12.00 -20.10 -85.47
N LYS A 471 11.41 -19.81 -86.63
CA LYS A 471 11.88 -20.34 -87.92
C LYS A 471 13.24 -19.70 -88.24
N GLY A 472 14.33 -20.33 -87.83
CA GLY A 472 15.73 -19.87 -87.99
C GLY A 472 16.63 -20.37 -86.86
N ASN A 473 17.81 -19.75 -86.70
CA ASN A 473 18.79 -20.10 -85.65
C ASN A 473 18.55 -19.41 -84.29
N TRP A 474 17.39 -18.77 -84.10
CA TRP A 474 17.08 -17.98 -82.90
C TRP A 474 16.04 -18.68 -82.03
N ASN A 475 16.45 -19.13 -80.85
CA ASN A 475 15.56 -19.70 -79.84
C ASN A 475 15.54 -18.80 -78.60
N THR A 476 14.37 -18.67 -77.96
CA THR A 476 14.24 -17.99 -76.66
C THR A 476 13.67 -18.96 -75.65
N SER A 477 14.24 -19.00 -74.46
CA SER A 477 13.76 -19.80 -73.35
C SER A 477 14.16 -19.17 -72.03
N GLY A 478 13.55 -19.64 -70.94
CA GLY A 478 14.05 -19.35 -69.59
C GLY A 478 15.50 -19.84 -69.41
N VAL A 479 16.20 -19.20 -68.49
CA VAL A 479 17.57 -19.56 -68.12
C VAL A 479 17.59 -19.81 -66.62
N SER A 480 17.95 -21.04 -66.24
CA SER A 480 18.10 -21.46 -64.84
C SER A 480 19.55 -21.91 -64.60
N ASN A 481 20.21 -21.37 -63.57
CA ASN A 481 21.60 -21.70 -63.22
C ASN A 481 22.60 -21.59 -64.40
N GLY A 482 22.43 -20.60 -65.28
CA GLY A 482 23.35 -20.35 -66.41
C GLY A 482 23.26 -21.36 -67.56
N SER A 483 22.34 -22.33 -67.49
CA SER A 483 22.04 -23.26 -68.58
C SER A 483 20.72 -22.85 -69.25
N SER A 484 20.78 -22.58 -70.55
CA SER A 484 19.58 -22.44 -71.39
C SER A 484 19.27 -23.80 -71.97
N THR A 485 18.13 -24.38 -71.59
CA THR A 485 17.66 -25.62 -72.20
C THR A 485 16.62 -25.28 -73.24
N THR A 486 16.85 -25.70 -74.48
CA THR A 486 15.92 -25.49 -75.60
C THR A 486 15.12 -26.77 -75.80
N ILE A 487 13.80 -26.66 -75.69
CA ILE A 487 12.86 -27.72 -76.03
C ILE A 487 12.59 -27.63 -77.53
N GLY A 488 12.71 -28.75 -78.25
CA GLY A 488 12.43 -28.79 -79.70
C GLY A 488 13.24 -29.80 -80.51
N THR A 489 14.23 -30.49 -79.94
CA THR A 489 14.87 -31.65 -80.58
C THR A 489 14.10 -32.94 -80.30
N PRO A 490 13.62 -33.67 -81.33
CA PRO A 490 12.98 -34.97 -81.14
C PRO A 490 13.93 -35.92 -80.39
N GLY A 491 13.48 -36.44 -79.23
CA GLY A 491 14.27 -37.32 -78.36
C GLY A 491 14.95 -36.64 -77.16
N SER A 492 14.82 -35.31 -77.00
CA SER A 492 15.29 -34.60 -75.80
C SER A 492 14.29 -34.75 -74.65
N THR A 493 14.74 -35.29 -73.51
CA THR A 493 13.97 -35.44 -72.27
C THR A 493 14.07 -34.19 -71.35
N SER A 494 14.54 -33.06 -71.87
CA SER A 494 14.84 -31.89 -71.06
C SER A 494 13.61 -31.14 -70.57
N THR A 495 13.59 -30.88 -69.27
CA THR A 495 12.60 -30.09 -68.52
C THR A 495 12.64 -28.61 -68.93
N ASN A 496 11.48 -27.96 -69.03
CA ASN A 496 11.41 -26.53 -69.35
C ASN A 496 12.06 -25.68 -68.25
N SER A 497 12.89 -24.71 -68.65
CA SER A 497 13.54 -23.79 -67.72
C SER A 497 12.62 -22.59 -67.43
N PRO A 498 12.33 -22.29 -66.16
CA PRO A 498 11.49 -21.15 -65.80
C PRO A 498 12.19 -19.82 -66.08
N PHE A 499 11.46 -18.85 -66.62
CA PHE A 499 11.90 -17.46 -66.71
C PHE A 499 11.40 -16.60 -65.55
N VAL A 500 10.41 -17.08 -64.79
CA VAL A 500 10.07 -16.60 -63.45
C VAL A 500 10.02 -17.81 -62.54
N ASP A 501 10.90 -17.87 -61.54
CA ASP A 501 10.91 -18.96 -60.57
C ASP A 501 10.64 -18.41 -59.17
N LEU A 502 9.37 -18.15 -58.89
CA LEU A 502 8.88 -17.61 -57.63
C LEU A 502 7.92 -18.60 -56.97
N GLY A 503 8.12 -19.90 -57.17
CA GLY A 503 7.34 -20.96 -56.54
C GLY A 503 7.42 -20.91 -55.00
N ALA A 504 6.34 -21.33 -54.35
CA ALA A 504 6.28 -21.49 -52.90
C ALA A 504 7.16 -22.70 -52.49
N ALA A 505 8.17 -22.47 -51.64
CA ALA A 505 8.98 -23.54 -51.07
C ALA A 505 8.13 -24.39 -50.10
N GLY A 506 8.23 -25.72 -50.18
CA GLY A 506 7.44 -26.63 -49.34
C GLY A 506 5.93 -26.61 -49.64
N ASN A 507 5.56 -26.33 -50.90
CA ASN A 507 4.18 -26.29 -51.36
C ASN A 507 3.38 -27.54 -50.94
N THR A 508 2.19 -27.32 -50.37
CA THR A 508 1.24 -28.40 -50.06
C THR A 508 0.27 -28.63 -51.22
N SER A 509 0.13 -27.64 -52.10
CA SER A 509 -0.75 -27.67 -53.26
C SER A 509 -0.18 -26.85 -54.41
N GLY A 510 -0.49 -27.26 -55.63
CA GLY A 510 -0.14 -26.51 -56.83
C GLY A 510 -1.02 -26.88 -58.02
N ILE A 511 -1.15 -25.95 -58.97
CA ILE A 511 -1.87 -26.12 -60.23
C ILE A 511 -0.96 -25.68 -61.37
N GLY A 512 -0.66 -26.60 -62.27
CA GLY A 512 0.09 -26.34 -63.50
C GLY A 512 -0.84 -26.27 -64.70
N ILE A 513 -0.65 -25.27 -65.56
CA ILE A 513 -1.33 -25.11 -66.85
C ILE A 513 -0.25 -24.95 -67.90
N ALA A 514 -0.28 -25.80 -68.93
CA ALA A 514 0.65 -25.72 -70.05
C ALA A 514 -0.10 -25.46 -71.35
N PHE A 515 0.43 -24.54 -72.16
CA PHE A 515 0.03 -24.28 -73.53
C PHE A 515 1.17 -24.71 -74.45
N ILE A 516 0.88 -25.67 -75.34
CA ILE A 516 1.89 -26.33 -76.17
C ILE A 516 1.44 -26.30 -77.64
N THR A 517 2.34 -25.87 -78.51
CA THR A 517 2.22 -25.91 -79.98
C THR A 517 3.55 -26.37 -80.57
N ASP A 518 3.63 -26.56 -81.90
CA ASP A 518 4.86 -27.02 -82.57
C ASP A 518 6.09 -26.12 -82.32
N ASN A 519 5.88 -24.85 -81.99
CA ASN A 519 6.95 -23.83 -81.88
C ASN A 519 6.94 -23.05 -80.56
N VAL A 520 5.91 -23.18 -79.73
CA VAL A 520 5.73 -22.43 -78.48
C VAL A 520 5.30 -23.38 -77.37
N LEU A 521 6.03 -23.32 -76.27
CA LEU A 521 5.65 -23.92 -75.00
C LEU A 521 5.60 -22.81 -73.94
N LEU A 522 4.49 -22.73 -73.21
CA LEU A 522 4.32 -21.85 -72.07
C LEU A 522 3.70 -22.65 -70.93
N ASP A 523 4.33 -22.65 -69.76
CA ASP A 523 3.77 -23.20 -68.54
C ASP A 523 3.61 -22.13 -67.47
N LEU A 524 2.52 -22.27 -66.73
CA LEU A 524 2.20 -21.53 -65.54
C LEU A 524 1.96 -22.52 -64.42
N GLU A 525 2.73 -22.42 -63.34
CA GLU A 525 2.51 -23.18 -62.12
C GLU A 525 2.21 -22.22 -60.98
N LEU A 526 1.01 -22.35 -60.39
CA LEU A 526 0.64 -21.68 -59.16
C LEU A 526 0.88 -22.64 -58.00
N THR A 527 1.57 -22.19 -56.97
CA THR A 527 1.92 -23.01 -55.80
C THR A 527 1.51 -22.32 -54.53
N ALA A 528 0.91 -23.08 -53.61
CA ALA A 528 0.42 -22.56 -52.34
C ALA A 528 0.80 -23.48 -51.18
N MET A 529 1.07 -22.86 -50.04
CA MET A 529 1.31 -23.50 -48.75
C MET A 529 0.61 -22.70 -47.67
N GLU A 530 -0.13 -23.38 -46.80
CA GLU A 530 -0.60 -22.83 -45.53
C GLU A 530 -0.44 -23.90 -44.45
N LYS A 531 0.24 -23.54 -43.36
CA LYS A 531 0.56 -24.43 -42.25
C LYS A 531 0.26 -23.71 -40.94
N THR A 532 -0.38 -24.41 -40.02
CA THR A 532 -0.58 -23.94 -38.64
C THR A 532 -0.07 -25.01 -37.68
N GLY A 533 0.70 -24.61 -36.69
CA GLY A 533 1.23 -25.49 -35.65
C GLY A 533 0.93 -24.90 -34.27
N ASN A 534 0.39 -25.73 -33.38
CA ASN A 534 0.14 -25.34 -31.99
C ASN A 534 0.86 -26.34 -31.08
N GLY A 535 1.51 -25.85 -30.03
CA GLY A 535 2.16 -26.67 -29.02
C GLY A 535 1.92 -26.10 -27.62
N GLU A 536 1.67 -26.98 -26.66
CA GLU A 536 1.57 -26.64 -25.24
C GLU A 536 2.49 -27.60 -24.45
N ILE A 537 3.38 -27.03 -23.63
CA ILE A 537 4.33 -27.76 -22.81
C ILE A 537 4.12 -27.36 -21.36
N VAL A 538 3.85 -28.34 -20.50
CA VAL A 538 3.66 -28.12 -19.06
C VAL A 538 4.71 -28.89 -18.27
N SER A 539 5.47 -28.19 -17.45
CA SER A 539 6.47 -28.77 -16.54
C SER A 539 6.08 -28.47 -15.09
N GLN A 540 6.05 -29.51 -14.24
CA GLN A 540 5.60 -29.41 -12.84
C GLN A 540 6.61 -29.94 -11.83
N PRO A 541 7.72 -29.23 -11.54
CA PRO A 541 8.62 -29.63 -10.46
C PRO A 541 7.97 -29.40 -9.08
N LYS A 542 8.16 -30.36 -8.17
CA LYS A 542 7.67 -30.30 -6.79
C LYS A 542 8.80 -30.60 -5.82
N VAL A 543 8.85 -29.87 -4.71
CA VAL A 543 9.84 -30.05 -3.65
C VAL A 543 9.21 -29.83 -2.29
N VAL A 544 9.69 -30.53 -1.27
CA VAL A 544 9.28 -30.34 0.13
C VAL A 544 10.51 -29.92 0.91
N THR A 545 10.37 -28.90 1.75
CA THR A 545 11.45 -28.40 2.60
C THR A 545 10.92 -27.89 3.94
N SER A 546 11.81 -27.74 4.92
CA SER A 546 11.50 -27.14 6.21
C SER A 546 11.45 -25.62 6.14
N ASP A 547 10.79 -24.99 7.10
CA ASP A 547 10.81 -23.52 7.25
C ASP A 547 12.25 -22.98 7.26
N LYS A 548 12.53 -21.98 6.42
CA LYS A 548 13.83 -21.31 6.20
C LYS A 548 14.95 -22.16 5.61
N GLU A 549 14.68 -23.39 5.18
CA GLU A 549 15.68 -24.27 4.56
C GLU A 549 15.56 -24.24 3.02
N THR A 550 16.66 -23.97 2.32
CA THR A 550 16.69 -23.95 0.85
C THR A 550 16.60 -25.36 0.30
N ALA A 551 15.70 -25.58 -0.66
CA ALA A 551 15.63 -26.83 -1.41
C ALA A 551 15.72 -26.58 -2.92
N LYS A 552 16.42 -27.48 -3.61
CA LYS A 552 16.66 -27.42 -5.05
C LYS A 552 16.31 -28.76 -5.69
N ILE A 553 15.50 -28.71 -6.76
CA ILE A 553 15.24 -29.83 -7.67
C ILE A 553 15.73 -29.44 -9.07
N LEU A 554 16.40 -30.37 -9.74
CA LEU A 554 16.98 -30.16 -11.06
C LEU A 554 16.78 -31.40 -11.94
N LYS A 555 16.38 -31.18 -13.19
CA LYS A 555 16.29 -32.22 -14.23
C LYS A 555 16.82 -31.66 -15.54
N GLY A 556 17.86 -32.27 -16.10
CA GLY A 556 18.44 -31.81 -17.36
C GLY A 556 19.59 -32.69 -17.84
N THR A 557 20.37 -32.13 -18.76
CA THR A 557 21.58 -32.74 -19.30
C THR A 557 22.74 -31.76 -19.22
N GLU A 558 23.95 -32.28 -19.13
CA GLU A 558 25.19 -31.51 -19.19
C GLU A 558 25.80 -31.59 -20.59
N ILE A 559 26.20 -30.45 -21.12
CA ILE A 559 26.75 -30.33 -22.48
C ILE A 559 28.22 -29.93 -22.37
N PRO A 560 29.15 -30.69 -22.95
CA PRO A 560 30.56 -30.37 -22.91
C PRO A 560 30.89 -29.23 -23.90
N TYR A 561 31.50 -28.16 -23.40
CA TYR A 561 32.08 -27.06 -24.15
C TYR A 561 33.60 -27.17 -24.12
N GLN A 562 34.25 -26.97 -25.26
CA GLN A 562 35.71 -26.89 -25.32
C GLN A 562 36.15 -25.45 -25.05
N GLU A 563 36.94 -25.25 -24.01
CA GLU A 563 37.53 -23.97 -23.64
C GLU A 563 39.05 -24.01 -23.85
N ALA A 564 39.63 -22.88 -24.29
CA ALA A 564 41.08 -22.76 -24.40
C ALA A 564 41.67 -22.63 -23.00
N SER A 565 42.45 -23.61 -22.55
CA SER A 565 43.21 -23.52 -21.31
C SER A 565 44.36 -22.52 -21.46
N SER A 566 44.82 -21.95 -20.34
CA SER A 566 45.95 -21.02 -20.29
C SER A 566 47.27 -21.62 -20.80
N SER A 567 47.36 -22.96 -20.91
CA SER A 567 48.49 -23.70 -21.48
C SER A 567 48.40 -23.93 -23.00
N GLY A 568 47.35 -23.48 -23.68
CA GLY A 568 47.09 -23.77 -25.09
C GLY A 568 46.48 -25.16 -25.37
N ALA A 569 46.26 -25.97 -24.33
CA ALA A 569 45.50 -27.22 -24.42
C ALA A 569 43.98 -26.95 -24.39
N THR A 570 43.19 -27.82 -25.01
CA THR A 570 41.72 -27.79 -24.91
C THR A 570 41.25 -28.40 -23.59
N SER A 571 40.51 -27.63 -22.79
CA SER A 571 39.82 -28.09 -21.58
C SER A 571 38.35 -28.30 -21.89
N VAL A 572 37.70 -29.30 -21.28
CA VAL A 572 36.26 -29.55 -21.45
C VAL A 572 35.51 -29.05 -20.20
N SER A 573 34.61 -28.09 -20.39
CA SER A 573 33.75 -27.48 -19.37
C SER A 573 32.30 -27.91 -19.60
N PHE A 574 31.64 -28.48 -18.60
CA PHE A 574 30.25 -28.90 -18.72
C PHE A 574 29.32 -27.73 -18.37
N LYS A 575 28.40 -27.40 -19.27
CA LYS A 575 27.30 -26.46 -18.97
C LYS A 575 26.00 -27.22 -18.87
N GLU A 576 25.29 -27.00 -17.78
CA GLU A 576 23.98 -27.58 -17.52
C GLU A 576 22.91 -26.91 -18.39
N ALA A 577 22.09 -27.73 -19.05
CA ALA A 577 20.83 -27.33 -19.66
C ALA A 577 19.71 -28.10 -18.95
N SER A 578 19.09 -27.45 -17.96
CA SER A 578 18.17 -28.09 -17.04
C SER A 578 16.97 -27.22 -16.68
N LEU A 579 15.88 -27.89 -16.33
CA LEU A 579 14.81 -27.32 -15.54
C LEU A 579 15.23 -27.38 -14.07
N SER A 580 15.32 -26.23 -13.40
CA SER A 580 15.60 -26.16 -11.97
C SER A 580 14.57 -25.28 -11.24
N LEU A 581 14.18 -25.75 -10.06
CA LEU A 581 13.44 -24.98 -9.07
C LEU A 581 14.28 -24.97 -7.80
N GLU A 582 14.70 -23.79 -7.38
CA GLU A 582 15.36 -23.52 -6.12
C GLU A 582 14.48 -22.58 -5.31
N VAL A 583 14.17 -22.96 -4.07
CA VAL A 583 13.24 -22.21 -3.23
C VAL A 583 13.63 -22.24 -1.76
N THR A 584 13.49 -21.10 -1.10
CA THR A 584 13.63 -20.95 0.35
C THR A 584 12.32 -20.38 0.91
N PRO A 585 11.48 -21.21 1.56
CA PRO A 585 10.23 -20.74 2.14
C PRO A 585 10.44 -20.19 3.55
N GLN A 586 9.57 -19.26 3.95
CA GLN A 586 9.46 -18.76 5.31
C GLN A 586 7.97 -18.63 5.66
N ILE A 587 7.55 -19.35 6.69
CA ILE A 587 6.18 -19.35 7.19
C ILE A 587 6.00 -18.19 8.17
N THR A 588 4.96 -17.42 7.95
CA THR A 588 4.54 -16.31 8.81
C THR A 588 3.53 -16.77 9.87
N PRO A 589 3.38 -16.04 10.99
CA PRO A 589 2.41 -16.38 12.03
C PRO A 589 0.94 -16.43 11.54
N ASP A 590 0.60 -15.72 10.47
CA ASP A 590 -0.72 -15.72 9.82
C ASP A 590 -0.89 -16.83 8.76
N ASN A 591 -0.02 -17.85 8.74
CA ASN A 591 -0.03 -18.98 7.81
C ASN A 591 0.16 -18.60 6.33
N ARG A 592 0.87 -17.51 6.05
CA ARG A 592 1.35 -17.20 4.70
C ARG A 592 2.80 -17.64 4.52
N ILE A 593 3.20 -17.88 3.28
CA ILE A 593 4.54 -18.33 2.94
C ILE A 593 5.22 -17.24 2.11
N ILE A 594 6.30 -16.69 2.66
CA ILE A 594 7.26 -15.88 1.90
C ILE A 594 8.20 -16.87 1.22
N MET A 595 8.40 -16.75 -0.09
CA MET A 595 9.31 -17.63 -0.81
C MET A 595 10.28 -16.78 -1.62
N GLU A 596 11.56 -17.09 -1.47
CA GLU A 596 12.59 -16.69 -2.42
C GLU A 596 12.75 -17.82 -3.42
N VAL A 597 12.47 -17.55 -4.69
CA VAL A 597 12.30 -18.56 -5.73
C VAL A 597 13.18 -18.20 -6.91
N LYS A 598 13.95 -19.19 -7.36
CA LYS A 598 14.70 -19.17 -8.60
C LYS A 598 14.25 -20.34 -9.47
N VAL A 599 13.59 -20.00 -10.58
CA VAL A 599 13.14 -20.98 -11.58
C VAL A 599 13.96 -20.79 -12.83
N THR A 600 14.62 -21.84 -13.29
CA THR A 600 15.37 -21.85 -14.56
C THR A 600 14.83 -22.92 -15.49
N LYS A 601 14.73 -22.61 -16.77
CA LYS A 601 14.35 -23.53 -17.82
C LYS A 601 15.32 -23.32 -18.98
N ASP A 602 16.38 -24.12 -18.96
CA ASP A 602 17.44 -24.08 -19.95
C ASP A 602 17.30 -25.26 -20.91
N GLU A 603 17.32 -24.98 -22.22
CA GLU A 603 17.17 -25.99 -23.27
C GLU A 603 18.25 -25.88 -24.35
N PRO A 604 18.87 -26.99 -24.79
CA PRO A 604 19.82 -26.97 -25.89
C PRO A 604 19.15 -26.83 -27.24
N ASP A 605 19.66 -25.91 -28.06
CA ASP A 605 19.25 -25.74 -29.45
C ASP A 605 20.15 -26.54 -30.40
N TYR A 606 19.74 -27.78 -30.68
CA TYR A 606 20.46 -28.65 -31.62
C TYR A 606 20.34 -28.23 -33.10
N LEU A 607 19.47 -27.28 -33.44
CA LEU A 607 19.30 -26.80 -34.82
C LEU A 607 20.32 -25.71 -35.15
N ASN A 608 20.72 -24.89 -34.17
CA ASN A 608 21.62 -23.75 -34.36
C ASN A 608 23.02 -24.00 -33.79
N LYS A 609 23.61 -25.19 -34.04
CA LYS A 609 24.94 -25.56 -33.53
C LYS A 609 26.05 -24.69 -34.13
N VAL A 610 27.04 -24.37 -33.32
CA VAL A 610 28.30 -23.75 -33.74
C VAL A 610 29.42 -24.69 -33.36
N GLN A 611 30.22 -25.14 -34.33
CA GLN A 611 31.33 -26.09 -34.11
C GLN A 611 30.87 -27.38 -33.38
N ASP A 612 29.75 -27.96 -33.80
CA ASP A 612 29.08 -29.12 -33.18
C ASP A 612 28.57 -28.94 -31.74
N VAL A 613 28.70 -27.75 -31.15
CA VAL A 613 28.18 -27.42 -29.83
C VAL A 613 26.86 -26.65 -29.95
N PRO A 614 25.75 -27.14 -29.34
CA PRO A 614 24.48 -26.42 -29.35
C PRO A 614 24.52 -25.20 -28.40
N PRO A 615 23.99 -24.03 -28.78
CA PRO A 615 23.73 -22.95 -27.83
C PRO A 615 22.58 -23.34 -26.88
N ILE A 616 22.55 -22.73 -25.70
CA ILE A 616 21.51 -22.97 -24.68
C ILE A 616 20.55 -21.78 -24.66
N LYS A 617 19.26 -22.04 -24.88
CA LYS A 617 18.18 -21.08 -24.64
C LYS A 617 17.90 -21.06 -23.15
N LYS A 618 17.93 -19.88 -22.54
CA LYS A 618 17.76 -19.71 -21.09
C LYS A 618 16.54 -18.89 -20.77
N ASN A 619 15.68 -19.43 -19.92
CA ASN A 619 14.56 -18.72 -19.32
C ASN A 619 14.72 -18.78 -17.80
N GLU A 620 14.86 -17.63 -17.14
CA GLU A 620 15.07 -17.55 -15.69
C GLU A 620 14.14 -16.53 -15.04
N VAL A 621 13.58 -16.90 -13.89
CA VAL A 621 12.76 -16.02 -13.05
C VAL A 621 13.30 -16.08 -11.63
N ASN A 622 13.70 -14.91 -11.11
CA ASN A 622 14.11 -14.72 -9.73
C ASN A 622 13.14 -13.76 -9.05
N ALA A 623 12.47 -14.22 -8.01
CA ALA A 623 11.48 -13.40 -7.32
C ALA A 623 11.38 -13.74 -5.84
N LYS A 624 10.97 -12.75 -5.06
CA LYS A 624 10.57 -12.92 -3.67
C LYS A 624 9.09 -12.58 -3.55
N VAL A 625 8.28 -13.57 -3.22
CA VAL A 625 6.80 -13.46 -3.23
C VAL A 625 6.20 -13.90 -1.91
N LEU A 626 5.07 -13.30 -1.54
CA LEU A 626 4.25 -13.71 -0.39
C LEU A 626 2.96 -14.32 -0.93
N VAL A 627 2.65 -15.56 -0.52
CA VAL A 627 1.48 -16.31 -1.00
C VAL A 627 0.76 -16.94 0.18
N ASN A 628 -0.57 -17.05 0.11
CA ASN A 628 -1.33 -17.78 1.12
C ASN A 628 -1.13 -19.30 0.96
N ASP A 629 -1.37 -20.05 2.04
CA ASP A 629 -1.32 -21.51 2.02
C ASP A 629 -2.32 -22.10 1.01
N GLY A 630 -1.82 -22.89 0.05
CA GLY A 630 -2.62 -23.58 -0.97
C GLY A 630 -3.04 -22.73 -2.16
N GLU A 631 -2.75 -21.43 -2.17
CA GLU A 631 -3.09 -20.54 -3.30
C GLU A 631 -1.99 -20.52 -4.36
N THR A 632 -2.38 -20.31 -5.63
CA THR A 632 -1.45 -20.22 -6.75
C THR A 632 -1.21 -18.75 -7.12
N ILE A 633 0.06 -18.36 -7.25
CA ILE A 633 0.47 -17.06 -7.77
C ILE A 633 1.17 -17.22 -9.13
N VAL A 634 1.00 -16.23 -10.02
CA VAL A 634 1.83 -16.08 -11.22
C VAL A 634 3.03 -15.21 -10.85
N ILE A 635 4.23 -15.78 -10.94
CA ILE A 635 5.47 -15.06 -10.57
C ILE A 635 6.02 -14.28 -11.76
N GLY A 636 5.78 -14.77 -12.97
CA GLY A 636 6.20 -14.09 -14.18
C GLY A 636 5.80 -14.81 -15.45
N GLY A 637 6.07 -14.15 -16.57
CA GLY A 637 5.87 -14.70 -17.89
C GLY A 637 6.48 -13.83 -18.98
N VAL A 638 6.62 -14.40 -20.17
CA VAL A 638 7.13 -13.72 -21.36
C VAL A 638 6.21 -14.03 -22.52
N PHE A 639 5.70 -12.99 -23.18
CA PHE A 639 4.95 -13.11 -24.42
C PHE A 639 5.78 -12.55 -25.57
N SER A 640 5.92 -13.33 -26.64
CA SER A 640 6.64 -12.96 -27.85
C SER A 640 5.74 -13.17 -29.06
N ASN A 641 5.71 -12.17 -29.95
CA ASN A 641 5.03 -12.26 -31.23
C ASN A 641 5.96 -11.74 -32.33
N THR A 642 6.37 -12.62 -33.24
CA THR A 642 7.23 -12.30 -34.37
C THR A 642 6.45 -12.50 -35.66
N GLN A 643 6.25 -11.42 -36.41
CA GLN A 643 5.62 -11.46 -37.73
C GLN A 643 6.64 -11.06 -38.80
N SER A 644 6.78 -11.91 -39.80
CA SER A 644 7.61 -11.69 -40.99
C SER A 644 6.76 -11.75 -42.24
N LYS A 645 6.87 -10.72 -43.07
CA LYS A 645 6.23 -10.66 -44.39
C LYS A 645 7.27 -10.35 -45.44
N VAL A 646 7.54 -11.32 -46.31
CA VAL A 646 8.51 -11.22 -47.40
C VAL A 646 7.76 -11.27 -48.73
N VAL A 647 8.09 -10.34 -49.62
CA VAL A 647 7.52 -10.29 -50.98
C VAL A 647 8.65 -10.26 -51.98
N ASP A 648 8.85 -11.37 -52.67
CA ASP A 648 9.79 -11.45 -53.80
C ASP A 648 9.01 -11.19 -55.08
N LYS A 649 9.51 -10.32 -55.96
CA LYS A 649 8.78 -9.96 -57.18
C LYS A 649 9.70 -9.67 -58.34
N VAL A 650 9.18 -9.87 -59.56
CA VAL A 650 9.79 -9.36 -60.77
C VAL A 650 9.63 -7.83 -60.80
N PRO A 651 10.71 -7.04 -60.96
CA PRO A 651 10.60 -5.59 -61.10
C PRO A 651 9.60 -5.19 -62.18
N PHE A 652 8.85 -4.12 -61.95
CA PHE A 652 7.76 -3.62 -62.82
C PHE A 652 6.53 -4.55 -62.90
N LEU A 653 6.69 -5.80 -63.33
CA LEU A 653 5.58 -6.73 -63.56
C LEU A 653 4.85 -7.14 -62.27
N GLY A 654 5.57 -7.28 -61.15
CA GLY A 654 4.98 -7.66 -59.87
C GLY A 654 4.09 -6.60 -59.21
N ASP A 655 4.17 -5.35 -59.67
CA ASP A 655 3.41 -4.22 -59.12
C ASP A 655 2.16 -3.85 -59.96
N VAL A 656 1.94 -4.54 -61.08
CA VAL A 656 0.76 -4.31 -61.94
C VAL A 656 -0.52 -4.71 -61.18
N PRO A 657 -1.57 -3.86 -61.13
CA PRO A 657 -2.84 -4.22 -60.53
C PRO A 657 -3.42 -5.50 -61.15
N TYR A 658 -4.02 -6.35 -60.31
CA TYR A 658 -4.59 -7.67 -60.67
C TYR A 658 -3.56 -8.71 -61.15
N LEU A 659 -2.73 -8.38 -62.16
CA LEU A 659 -1.79 -9.28 -62.81
C LEU A 659 -0.47 -9.46 -62.04
N GLY A 660 -0.08 -8.51 -61.20
CA GLY A 660 1.19 -8.55 -60.48
C GLY A 660 1.32 -9.72 -59.50
N ARG A 661 0.21 -10.32 -59.07
CA ARG A 661 0.20 -11.56 -58.28
C ARG A 661 0.78 -12.76 -59.04
N LEU A 662 0.78 -12.73 -60.38
CA LEU A 662 1.38 -13.76 -61.22
C LEU A 662 2.91 -13.58 -61.37
N PHE A 663 3.48 -12.50 -60.83
CA PHE A 663 4.90 -12.17 -60.97
C PHE A 663 5.56 -11.89 -59.61
N ARG A 664 4.98 -12.44 -58.53
CA ARG A 664 5.49 -12.29 -57.17
C ARG A 664 5.24 -13.54 -56.33
N ARG A 665 6.02 -13.68 -55.26
CA ARG A 665 5.83 -14.63 -54.16
C ARG A 665 5.59 -13.87 -52.88
N ASP A 666 4.46 -14.15 -52.23
CA ASP A 666 4.10 -13.59 -50.94
C ASP A 666 4.32 -14.66 -49.85
N VAL A 667 5.21 -14.39 -48.89
CA VAL A 667 5.48 -15.26 -47.73
C VAL A 667 5.12 -14.51 -46.45
N VAL A 668 4.26 -15.10 -45.65
CA VAL A 668 3.87 -14.62 -44.32
C VAL A 668 4.20 -15.71 -43.31
N SER A 669 4.98 -15.37 -42.30
CA SER A 669 5.28 -16.23 -41.16
C SER A 669 4.99 -15.47 -39.87
N GLU A 670 4.22 -16.08 -38.98
CA GLU A 670 3.85 -15.52 -37.68
C GLU A 670 4.14 -16.57 -36.60
N LYS A 671 4.90 -16.18 -35.58
CA LYS A 671 5.28 -17.04 -34.45
C LYS A 671 4.92 -16.35 -33.15
N LYS A 672 4.02 -16.96 -32.40
CA LYS A 672 3.61 -16.54 -31.06
C LYS A 672 4.11 -17.54 -30.04
N SER A 673 4.70 -17.04 -28.96
CA SER A 673 5.18 -17.85 -27.85
C SER A 673 4.82 -17.17 -26.55
N GLU A 674 4.27 -17.92 -25.60
CA GLU A 674 3.89 -17.45 -24.28
C GLU A 674 4.44 -18.41 -23.22
N LEU A 675 5.23 -17.89 -22.28
CA LEU A 675 5.73 -18.61 -21.12
C LEU A 675 5.08 -18.03 -19.87
N LEU A 676 4.52 -18.87 -19.00
CA LEU A 676 3.98 -18.48 -17.70
C LEU A 676 4.55 -19.39 -16.60
N VAL A 677 4.92 -18.80 -15.47
CA VAL A 677 5.43 -19.50 -14.29
C VAL A 677 4.49 -19.28 -13.11
N PHE A 678 3.86 -20.37 -12.67
CA PHE A 678 2.98 -20.44 -11.52
C PHE A 678 3.68 -21.09 -10.34
N LEU A 679 3.33 -20.68 -9.12
CA LEU A 679 3.81 -21.29 -7.89
C LEU A 679 2.68 -21.49 -6.90
N THR A 680 2.65 -22.65 -6.25
CA THR A 680 1.64 -23.02 -5.25
C THR A 680 2.36 -23.62 -4.04
N PRO A 681 2.50 -22.88 -2.92
CA PRO A 681 2.97 -23.45 -1.67
C PRO A 681 1.83 -24.13 -0.91
N ARG A 682 2.17 -25.16 -0.14
CA ARG A 682 1.26 -25.82 0.78
C ARG A 682 1.98 -26.19 2.06
N ILE A 683 1.47 -25.76 3.21
CA ILE A 683 2.03 -26.12 4.51
C ILE A 683 1.61 -27.56 4.82
N MET A 684 2.59 -28.40 5.09
CA MET A 684 2.39 -29.80 5.44
C MET A 684 2.12 -29.88 6.95
N ASN A 685 0.89 -30.20 7.31
CA ASN A 685 0.58 -30.59 8.68
C ASN A 685 1.02 -32.05 8.89
N ASN A 686 1.48 -32.39 10.09
CA ASN A 686 2.14 -33.65 10.49
C ASN A 686 1.37 -34.97 10.23
N GLN A 687 0.30 -34.96 9.44
CA GLN A 687 -0.35 -36.16 8.93
C GLN A 687 0.25 -36.49 7.56
N ALA A 688 1.12 -37.50 7.55
CA ALA A 688 1.72 -38.08 6.36
C ALA A 688 0.70 -38.19 5.22
N ILE A 689 0.94 -37.45 4.13
CA ILE A 689 0.29 -37.74 2.86
C ILE A 689 0.98 -39.02 2.36
N ALA A 690 0.33 -40.15 2.61
CA ALA A 690 0.66 -41.39 1.92
C ALA A 690 0.49 -41.12 0.42
N VAL A 691 1.60 -41.05 -0.30
CA VAL A 691 1.60 -41.02 -1.76
C VAL A 691 1.06 -42.39 -2.19
N SER A 692 -0.21 -42.45 -2.58
CA SER A 692 -0.74 -43.60 -3.30
C SER A 692 -0.06 -43.65 -4.66
N HIS A 693 0.68 -44.74 -4.88
CA HIS A 693 1.34 -45.10 -6.13
C HIS A 693 0.42 -45.05 -7.35
#